data_AF-A0A938GK37-F1
#
_entry.id   AF-A0A938GK37-F1
#
_cell.length_a   1.000
_cell.length_b   1.000
_cell.length_c   1.000
_cell.angle_alpha   90.00
_cell.angle_beta   90.00
_cell.angle_gamma   90.00
#
_symmetry.space_group_name_H-M   'P 1'
#
loop_
_entity.id
_entity.type
_entity.pdbx_description
1 polymer ?
#
loop_
_entity_poly.entity_id
_entity_poly.type
_entity_poly.pdbx_seq_one_letter_code
_entity_poly.pdbx_strand_id
1 'polypeptide(L)'
;MSLRLIIFIVAGFLIAPCFAAETRLVKVFVLAGQSNMEGQAVVDLSGRDYNEGRGTLVEVMKAPGFASRFGHLRNAEGKWAVRNDVWVHYQREDGPLLSGPLGVGFAVYGGIHHFGPELQFGHVVGDLLEEPVLIVKTAWGGKSLFKDFRPPSSGGEVGKYYTLMVQQVREVMANLSTTFPALGGRRAELAGFVWYHGWNDGVDPKAAVPAYETNLVNLIHDLRRDWKAPHLPVVIGELTGPWVHAPPEWEALRKAQAAAAVRPEFASNVVFVTTRDFVRRPEDSPNPTHGHHEFGNAETYVLTGNALGHGMRSLLRPSATPEVAVRLITPLEHQVFQRRTARVGSIRIDGTLSAALNEAVVIEAQVLGANTGGDWRRLAELKPGQTAFREELEAPAGGWYELAVRARRNATSLGQTAVHRVGVGEVFVVAGQSNSANHGEEKQKPASDRVVAFSGAHWQPANDPQPGASGDSGSFLPPFADAIATRFNVPVGLVAVGVGATSVREWLPRGVRFDRPPTLTGNVRQLESGEWESTGILFDRFLARVKQLEGSGFRAVLWHQGESDANQKDPTRTLPGDAYRQSMEKLIQDLRRKAGWDFPWFVALASYHTPEDPGSSDIRAAQAALWKSGLALEGPDSDALTGNLRDSGGKGVHFSGEGLGVHGAKWAEKVSPWLETQLTAAPSKPKVTGPTPRLALPGTEHFTVGDRPAFLFLPAPEKRSTPQPWIFYAPTLPAYPDGAERWMHQQFIAAGVAVAGVDVGEAYGSPKSHATFDALHRELTENRGFAAKPCLFGRSRGGLWVSSWAIVNPQRVAGIVGIYPVFDFRTYPGLANAAPAYGLTPTDLDSRAAEFNPIARVSILAKARIPVALIHGDVDKVVPLAENSGEFVRQYRESGAESLIRLIVLQGQGHSFYEGFFQSQELVDFAISHARQGAQR
;
A
#
# COMPACT_ATOMS: atom_id res chain seq x y z
N MET A 1 11.81 -23.08 -91.61
CA MET A 1 10.76 -23.70 -90.76
C MET A 1 11.27 -23.73 -89.33
N SER A 2 10.41 -23.35 -88.38
CA SER A 2 10.60 -23.38 -86.92
C SER A 2 11.45 -22.27 -86.29
N LEU A 3 10.78 -21.23 -85.77
CA LEU A 3 11.10 -20.65 -84.47
C LEU A 3 9.79 -20.33 -83.73
N ARG A 4 9.59 -20.98 -82.57
CA ARG A 4 8.40 -20.88 -81.73
C ARG A 4 8.48 -19.59 -80.90
N LEU A 5 7.44 -18.75 -80.95
CA LEU A 5 7.21 -17.67 -80.00
C LEU A 5 6.00 -18.09 -79.13
N ILE A 6 6.25 -18.37 -77.85
CA ILE A 6 5.21 -18.66 -76.86
C ILE A 6 4.76 -17.33 -76.25
N ILE A 7 3.50 -16.98 -76.49
CA ILE A 7 2.81 -15.86 -75.84
C ILE A 7 2.16 -16.40 -74.57
N PHE A 8 2.60 -15.93 -73.40
CA PHE A 8 1.91 -16.14 -72.13
C PHE A 8 0.83 -15.05 -71.99
N ILE A 9 -0.44 -15.48 -72.00
CA ILE A 9 -1.59 -14.65 -71.60
C ILE A 9 -1.67 -14.69 -70.07
N VAL A 10 -1.42 -13.57 -69.42
CA VAL A 10 -1.69 -13.39 -67.98
C VAL A 10 -3.16 -12.98 -67.84
N ALA A 11 -4.01 -13.90 -67.39
CA ALA A 11 -5.36 -13.62 -66.95
C ALA A 11 -5.32 -12.94 -65.57
N GLY A 12 -5.61 -11.64 -65.53
CA GLY A 12 -5.80 -10.91 -64.29
C GLY A 12 -7.13 -11.30 -63.63
N PHE A 13 -7.09 -12.16 -62.62
CA PHE A 13 -8.18 -12.30 -61.66
C PHE A 13 -8.20 -11.05 -60.78
N LEU A 14 -9.12 -10.13 -61.05
CA LEU A 14 -9.55 -9.12 -60.09
C LEU A 14 -10.32 -9.83 -58.97
N ILE A 15 -9.61 -10.23 -57.92
CA ILE A 15 -10.23 -10.55 -56.63
C ILE A 15 -10.66 -9.20 -56.04
N ALA A 16 -11.93 -8.84 -56.24
CA ALA A 16 -12.56 -7.83 -55.41
C ALA A 16 -12.53 -8.36 -53.96
N PRO A 17 -12.01 -7.61 -52.98
CA PRO A 17 -12.16 -8.01 -51.59
C PRO A 17 -13.65 -7.95 -51.27
N CYS A 18 -14.28 -9.13 -51.16
CA CYS A 18 -15.55 -9.26 -50.48
C CYS A 18 -15.25 -8.90 -49.01
N PHE A 19 -15.47 -7.64 -48.64
CA PHE A 19 -15.59 -7.26 -47.25
C PHE A 19 -16.73 -8.09 -46.68
N ALA A 20 -16.40 -9.19 -46.00
CA ALA A 20 -17.34 -9.83 -45.10
C ALA A 20 -17.80 -8.74 -44.14
N ALA A 21 -19.08 -8.36 -44.19
CA ALA A 21 -19.65 -7.44 -43.23
C ALA A 21 -19.36 -8.01 -41.84
N GLU A 22 -18.49 -7.34 -41.07
CA GLU A 22 -18.30 -7.63 -39.65
C GLU A 22 -19.67 -7.71 -39.01
N THR A 23 -20.02 -8.88 -38.50
CA THR A 23 -21.31 -9.10 -37.85
C THR A 23 -21.28 -8.32 -36.55
N ARG A 24 -21.83 -7.10 -36.57
CA ARG A 24 -21.95 -6.24 -35.38
C ARG A 24 -22.83 -6.95 -34.35
N LEU A 25 -22.31 -7.15 -33.15
CA LEU A 25 -22.96 -7.90 -32.07
C LEU A 25 -23.68 -6.98 -31.08
N VAL A 26 -24.61 -7.58 -30.33
CA VAL A 26 -25.22 -7.05 -29.10
C VAL A 26 -24.98 -8.07 -28.01
N LYS A 27 -24.37 -7.66 -26.90
CA LYS A 27 -24.07 -8.54 -25.77
C LYS A 27 -25.30 -8.65 -24.87
N VAL A 28 -25.81 -9.86 -24.70
CA VAL A 28 -27.06 -10.14 -23.98
C VAL A 28 -26.76 -10.75 -22.62
N PHE A 29 -27.24 -10.10 -21.56
CA PHE A 29 -27.17 -10.60 -20.18
C PHE A 29 -28.56 -10.97 -19.70
N VAL A 30 -28.67 -12.13 -19.07
CA VAL A 30 -29.92 -12.57 -18.45
C VAL A 30 -29.82 -12.33 -16.95
N LEU A 31 -30.70 -11.47 -16.43
CA LEU A 31 -30.84 -11.20 -15.00
C LEU A 31 -32.07 -11.93 -14.50
N ALA A 32 -31.84 -13.01 -13.77
CA ALA A 32 -32.88 -13.92 -13.33
C ALA A 32 -32.93 -14.04 -11.80
N GLY A 33 -34.13 -14.27 -11.29
CA GLY A 33 -34.35 -14.40 -9.87
C GLY A 33 -35.81 -14.26 -9.49
N GLN A 34 -36.01 -13.91 -8.23
CA GLN A 34 -37.34 -13.71 -7.65
C GLN A 34 -37.53 -12.23 -7.27
N SER A 35 -38.32 -11.94 -6.24
CA SER A 35 -38.83 -10.60 -5.91
C SER A 35 -37.80 -9.48 -5.83
N ASN A 36 -36.59 -9.76 -5.36
CA ASN A 36 -35.56 -8.71 -5.24
C ASN A 36 -34.89 -8.45 -6.60
N MET A 37 -34.86 -9.43 -7.50
CA MET A 37 -34.50 -9.15 -8.89
C MET A 37 -35.61 -8.35 -9.58
N GLU A 38 -36.89 -8.51 -9.22
CA GLU A 38 -38.00 -7.76 -9.84
C GLU A 38 -37.89 -6.24 -9.68
N GLY A 39 -37.20 -5.76 -8.64
CA GLY A 39 -36.92 -4.34 -8.42
C GLY A 39 -37.86 -3.69 -7.41
N GLN A 40 -37.51 -3.81 -6.14
CA GLN A 40 -38.29 -3.27 -5.00
C GLN A 40 -37.69 -1.99 -4.42
N ALA A 41 -36.53 -1.54 -4.93
CA ALA A 41 -35.88 -0.35 -4.40
C ALA A 41 -36.67 0.90 -4.76
N VAL A 42 -36.87 1.79 -3.78
CA VAL A 42 -37.66 3.00 -3.94
C VAL A 42 -36.78 4.16 -4.42
N VAL A 43 -37.21 4.86 -5.46
CA VAL A 43 -36.49 5.99 -6.05
C VAL A 43 -36.74 7.27 -5.25
N ASP A 44 -38.00 7.65 -5.06
CA ASP A 44 -38.39 9.00 -4.62
C ASP A 44 -39.66 9.09 -3.77
N LEU A 45 -40.34 7.97 -3.50
CA LEU A 45 -41.57 7.98 -2.69
C LEU A 45 -41.28 8.33 -1.23
N SER A 46 -42.08 9.22 -0.66
CA SER A 46 -41.88 9.78 0.69
C SER A 46 -43.21 9.87 1.46
N GLY A 47 -43.16 10.35 2.71
CA GLY A 47 -44.28 10.35 3.65
C GLY A 47 -44.30 9.13 4.57
N ARG A 48 -45.29 9.06 5.46
CA ARG A 48 -45.38 8.03 6.52
C ARG A 48 -45.26 6.60 5.98
N ASP A 49 -45.89 6.32 4.85
CA ASP A 49 -45.92 4.96 4.26
C ASP A 49 -44.57 4.53 3.67
N TYR A 50 -43.65 5.47 3.44
CA TYR A 50 -42.29 5.23 2.94
C TYR A 50 -41.21 5.74 3.90
N ASN A 51 -41.50 5.72 5.21
CA ASN A 51 -40.57 6.12 6.28
C ASN A 51 -39.96 7.52 6.03
N GLU A 52 -40.80 8.48 5.64
CA GLU A 52 -40.41 9.85 5.30
C GLU A 52 -39.35 9.94 4.19
N GLY A 53 -39.27 8.93 3.31
CA GLY A 53 -38.31 8.86 2.21
C GLY A 53 -36.91 8.37 2.60
N ARG A 54 -36.71 7.91 3.84
CA ARG A 54 -35.41 7.35 4.28
C ARG A 54 -35.01 6.16 3.42
N GLY A 55 -33.75 6.13 3.01
CA GLY A 55 -33.21 5.03 2.20
C GLY A 55 -33.73 4.97 0.75
N THR A 56 -34.49 5.98 0.30
CA THR A 56 -34.83 6.14 -1.13
C THR A 56 -33.61 6.60 -1.92
N LEU A 57 -33.61 6.39 -3.24
CA LEU A 57 -32.50 6.80 -4.10
C LEU A 57 -32.27 8.31 -4.04
N VAL A 58 -33.33 9.13 -3.95
CA VAL A 58 -33.23 10.59 -3.74
C VAL A 58 -32.51 10.92 -2.45
N GLU A 59 -32.84 10.24 -1.34
CA GLU A 59 -32.27 10.55 -0.03
C GLU A 59 -30.81 10.10 0.09
N VAL A 60 -30.48 8.88 -0.33
CA VAL A 60 -29.10 8.37 -0.25
C VAL A 60 -28.15 9.16 -1.15
N MET A 61 -28.64 9.73 -2.26
CA MET A 61 -27.85 10.61 -3.14
C MET A 61 -27.48 11.96 -2.50
N LYS A 62 -28.07 12.33 -1.35
CA LYS A 62 -27.62 13.51 -0.59
C LYS A 62 -26.35 13.25 0.21
N ALA A 63 -26.06 11.98 0.54
CA ALA A 63 -24.86 11.62 1.28
C ALA A 63 -23.62 11.78 0.39
N PRO A 64 -22.62 12.62 0.75
CA PRO A 64 -21.48 12.93 -0.12
C PRO A 64 -20.71 11.69 -0.60
N GLY A 65 -20.59 10.68 0.27
CA GLY A 65 -19.90 9.43 -0.06
C GLY A 65 -20.66 8.52 -1.04
N PHE A 66 -22.00 8.57 -1.05
CA PHE A 66 -22.81 7.83 -2.02
C PHE A 66 -22.89 8.60 -3.34
N ALA A 67 -23.09 9.92 -3.27
CA ALA A 67 -23.13 10.82 -4.42
C ALA A 67 -21.83 10.81 -5.23
N SER A 68 -20.65 10.75 -4.58
CA SER A 68 -19.38 10.65 -5.30
C SER A 68 -19.20 9.32 -6.03
N ARG A 69 -19.73 8.22 -5.46
CA ARG A 69 -19.60 6.86 -5.99
C ARG A 69 -20.58 6.54 -7.11
N PHE A 70 -21.80 7.06 -7.01
CA PHE A 70 -22.91 6.74 -7.90
C PHE A 70 -23.52 7.99 -8.55
N GLY A 71 -22.71 9.05 -8.67
CA GLY A 71 -23.09 10.31 -9.30
C GLY A 71 -23.56 10.16 -10.73
N HIS A 72 -23.07 9.14 -11.45
CA HIS A 72 -23.48 8.81 -12.82
C HIS A 72 -24.96 8.41 -12.95
N LEU A 73 -25.65 8.10 -11.85
CA LEU A 73 -27.09 7.88 -11.86
C LEU A 73 -27.87 9.18 -12.08
N ARG A 74 -27.22 10.35 -12.00
CA ARG A 74 -27.77 11.65 -12.38
C ARG A 74 -27.06 12.19 -13.61
N ASN A 75 -27.83 12.78 -14.52
CA ASN A 75 -27.27 13.47 -15.67
C ASN A 75 -26.86 14.92 -15.32
N ALA A 76 -26.31 15.66 -16.28
CA ALA A 76 -25.83 17.03 -16.08
C ALA A 76 -26.94 18.00 -15.63
N GLU A 77 -28.19 17.74 -15.99
CA GLU A 77 -29.36 18.53 -15.58
C GLU A 77 -29.95 18.07 -14.23
N GLY A 78 -29.31 17.12 -13.54
CA GLY A 78 -29.75 16.59 -12.25
C GLY A 78 -30.96 15.65 -12.34
N LYS A 79 -31.35 15.19 -13.53
CA LYS A 79 -32.39 14.16 -13.73
C LYS A 79 -31.79 12.76 -13.63
N TRP A 80 -32.61 11.74 -13.40
CA TRP A 80 -32.15 10.35 -13.44
C TRP A 80 -31.60 10.03 -14.83
N ALA A 81 -30.38 9.48 -14.86
CA ALA A 81 -29.68 9.18 -16.09
C ALA A 81 -30.37 8.04 -16.85
N VAL A 82 -30.33 8.14 -18.18
CA VAL A 82 -30.79 7.11 -19.11
C VAL A 82 -29.62 6.76 -20.02
N ARG A 83 -29.27 5.47 -20.12
CA ARG A 83 -28.24 4.98 -21.03
C ARG A 83 -28.85 4.55 -22.35
N ASN A 84 -28.33 5.08 -23.45
CA ASN A 84 -28.80 4.74 -24.79
C ASN A 84 -27.98 3.62 -25.46
N ASP A 85 -26.99 3.09 -24.76
CA ASP A 85 -26.12 1.99 -25.16
C ASP A 85 -26.40 0.69 -24.38
N VAL A 86 -27.34 0.74 -23.43
CA VAL A 86 -27.82 -0.42 -22.67
C VAL A 86 -29.34 -0.45 -22.73
N TRP A 87 -29.92 -1.57 -23.10
CA TRP A 87 -31.36 -1.80 -23.19
C TRP A 87 -31.80 -2.82 -22.15
N VAL A 88 -33.04 -2.71 -21.69
CA VAL A 88 -33.68 -3.68 -20.79
C VAL A 88 -34.95 -4.20 -21.43
N HIS A 89 -35.18 -5.51 -21.32
CA HIS A 89 -36.40 -6.20 -21.67
C HIS A 89 -36.92 -6.96 -20.45
N TYR A 90 -38.07 -6.55 -19.90
CA TYR A 90 -38.67 -7.17 -18.72
C TYR A 90 -40.18 -7.43 -18.91
N GLN A 91 -40.54 -8.69 -19.15
CA GLN A 91 -41.92 -9.14 -19.17
C GLN A 91 -42.34 -9.58 -17.76
N ARG A 92 -43.11 -8.73 -17.09
CA ARG A 92 -43.70 -9.01 -15.77
C ARG A 92 -44.75 -10.12 -15.86
N GLU A 93 -44.97 -10.84 -14.76
CA GLU A 93 -45.93 -11.97 -14.71
C GLU A 93 -47.34 -11.52 -15.09
N ASP A 94 -47.85 -10.49 -14.41
CA ASP A 94 -49.22 -9.98 -14.56
C ASP A 94 -49.24 -8.50 -14.99
N GLY A 95 -48.24 -8.06 -15.74
CA GLY A 95 -48.07 -6.65 -16.12
C GLY A 95 -47.60 -6.46 -17.57
N PRO A 96 -47.73 -5.23 -18.11
CA PRO A 96 -47.25 -4.95 -19.46
C PRO A 96 -45.73 -5.05 -19.53
N LEU A 97 -45.24 -5.43 -20.71
CA LEU A 97 -43.82 -5.45 -21.07
C LEU A 97 -43.17 -4.10 -20.80
N LEU A 98 -42.05 -4.09 -20.08
CA LEU A 98 -41.18 -2.94 -19.94
C LEU A 98 -39.97 -3.15 -20.85
N SER A 99 -39.82 -2.30 -21.86
CA SER A 99 -38.74 -2.42 -22.84
C SER A 99 -38.22 -1.04 -23.24
N GLY A 100 -36.92 -0.82 -23.18
CA GLY A 100 -36.32 0.48 -23.51
C GLY A 100 -34.87 0.65 -23.06
N PRO A 101 -34.30 1.85 -23.23
CA PRO A 101 -32.97 2.19 -22.72
C PRO A 101 -32.93 2.09 -21.19
N LEU A 102 -31.79 1.70 -20.63
CA LEU A 102 -31.60 1.51 -19.20
C LEU A 102 -31.80 2.82 -18.43
N GLY A 103 -32.61 2.76 -17.38
CA GLY A 103 -32.88 3.83 -16.44
C GLY A 103 -33.67 3.28 -15.25
N VAL A 104 -34.15 4.15 -14.36
CA VAL A 104 -35.10 3.76 -13.32
C VAL A 104 -36.45 3.33 -13.95
N GLY A 105 -37.20 2.46 -13.27
CA GLY A 105 -38.55 2.07 -13.69
C GLY A 105 -38.68 0.67 -14.30
N PHE A 106 -37.59 -0.09 -14.48
CA PHE A 106 -37.66 -1.52 -14.85
C PHE A 106 -37.99 -2.42 -13.65
N ALA A 107 -39.03 -2.04 -12.89
CA ALA A 107 -39.47 -2.67 -11.66
C ALA A 107 -40.77 -3.49 -11.86
N VAL A 108 -41.17 -4.27 -10.84
CA VAL A 108 -42.49 -4.93 -10.85
C VAL A 108 -43.64 -3.91 -10.90
N TYR A 109 -43.43 -2.72 -10.35
CA TYR A 109 -44.39 -1.62 -10.33
C TYR A 109 -44.41 -0.82 -11.63
N GLY A 110 -45.47 -0.03 -11.85
CA GLY A 110 -45.51 0.95 -12.93
C GLY A 110 -44.75 2.24 -12.59
N GLY A 111 -44.35 2.99 -13.62
CA GLY A 111 -43.70 4.29 -13.47
C GLY A 111 -42.20 4.21 -13.16
N ILE A 112 -41.62 5.32 -12.74
CA ILE A 112 -40.16 5.49 -12.51
C ILE A 112 -39.79 5.57 -11.02
N HIS A 113 -40.69 5.12 -10.15
CA HIS A 113 -40.56 5.23 -8.69
C HIS A 113 -39.81 4.06 -8.06
N HIS A 114 -39.51 3.01 -8.83
CA HIS A 114 -38.80 1.84 -8.36
C HIS A 114 -37.76 1.35 -9.37
N PHE A 115 -36.78 0.59 -8.89
CA PHE A 115 -35.76 -0.05 -9.70
C PHE A 115 -35.24 -1.33 -9.03
N GLY A 116 -34.50 -2.14 -9.77
CA GLY A 116 -33.80 -3.30 -9.23
C GLY A 116 -32.30 -3.27 -9.47
N PRO A 117 -31.60 -4.39 -9.17
CA PRO A 117 -30.15 -4.47 -9.36
C PRO A 117 -29.71 -4.23 -10.81
N GLU A 118 -30.62 -4.36 -11.79
CA GLU A 118 -30.34 -4.11 -13.21
C GLU A 118 -29.81 -2.71 -13.48
N LEU A 119 -30.22 -1.70 -12.69
CA LEU A 119 -29.81 -0.32 -12.89
C LEU A 119 -28.28 -0.21 -12.81
N GLN A 120 -27.71 -0.55 -11.65
CA GLN A 120 -26.27 -0.43 -11.47
C GLN A 120 -25.49 -1.56 -12.17
N PHE A 121 -26.04 -2.76 -12.28
CA PHE A 121 -25.44 -3.83 -13.10
C PHE A 121 -25.22 -3.35 -14.54
N GLY A 122 -26.25 -2.77 -15.15
CA GLY A 122 -26.22 -2.28 -16.52
C GLY A 122 -25.22 -1.15 -16.73
N HIS A 123 -25.03 -0.28 -15.75
CA HIS A 123 -23.94 0.70 -15.79
C HIS A 123 -22.56 0.01 -15.82
N VAL A 124 -22.31 -0.96 -14.94
CA VAL A 124 -21.01 -1.64 -14.86
C VAL A 124 -20.67 -2.40 -16.14
N VAL A 125 -21.61 -3.14 -16.73
CA VAL A 125 -21.34 -3.90 -17.97
C VAL A 125 -21.37 -3.01 -19.21
N GLY A 126 -22.17 -1.93 -19.21
CA GLY A 126 -22.17 -0.95 -20.30
C GLY A 126 -20.87 -0.16 -20.37
N ASP A 127 -20.23 0.15 -19.23
CA ASP A 127 -18.91 0.80 -19.20
C ASP A 127 -17.76 -0.16 -19.58
N LEU A 128 -18.00 -1.47 -19.49
CA LEU A 128 -17.01 -2.50 -19.79
C LEU A 128 -16.93 -2.81 -21.29
N LEU A 129 -18.06 -2.76 -21.99
CA LEU A 129 -18.23 -3.30 -23.33
C LEU A 129 -18.38 -2.18 -24.35
N GLU A 130 -17.70 -2.29 -25.48
CA GLU A 130 -17.88 -1.36 -26.60
C GLU A 130 -19.16 -1.70 -27.38
N GLU A 131 -19.60 -2.96 -27.34
CA GLU A 131 -20.83 -3.39 -27.96
C GLU A 131 -22.06 -2.97 -27.14
N PRO A 132 -23.18 -2.62 -27.83
CA PRO A 132 -24.49 -2.47 -27.20
C PRO A 132 -24.84 -3.64 -26.27
N VAL A 133 -25.41 -3.32 -25.11
CA VAL A 133 -25.83 -4.31 -24.11
C VAL A 133 -27.34 -4.47 -24.06
N LEU A 134 -27.84 -5.69 -24.04
CA LEU A 134 -29.23 -6.00 -23.75
C LEU A 134 -29.35 -6.81 -22.45
N ILE A 135 -30.10 -6.31 -21.49
CA ILE A 135 -30.48 -7.03 -20.28
C ILE A 135 -31.86 -7.64 -20.49
N VAL A 136 -31.94 -8.97 -20.49
CA VAL A 136 -33.21 -9.70 -20.44
C VAL A 136 -33.49 -10.07 -18.99
N LYS A 137 -34.51 -9.46 -18.41
CA LYS A 137 -34.88 -9.66 -17.02
C LYS A 137 -35.99 -10.71 -16.94
N THR A 138 -35.69 -11.83 -16.29
CA THR A 138 -36.62 -12.96 -16.09
C THR A 138 -36.79 -13.19 -14.59
N ALA A 139 -37.58 -12.32 -13.97
CA ALA A 139 -37.77 -12.26 -12.54
C ALA A 139 -39.24 -12.25 -12.16
N TRP A 140 -39.61 -13.13 -11.22
CA TRP A 140 -41.00 -13.33 -10.78
C TRP A 140 -41.07 -13.57 -9.28
N GLY A 141 -41.95 -12.84 -8.59
CA GLY A 141 -42.11 -12.91 -7.15
C GLY A 141 -42.63 -14.26 -6.66
N GLY A 142 -42.18 -14.67 -5.46
CA GLY A 142 -42.72 -15.84 -4.76
C GLY A 142 -42.39 -17.20 -5.39
N LYS A 143 -41.35 -17.29 -6.22
CA LYS A 143 -40.95 -18.54 -6.90
C LYS A 143 -39.74 -19.16 -6.22
N SER A 144 -39.70 -20.48 -6.16
CA SER A 144 -38.60 -21.28 -5.61
C SER A 144 -37.75 -21.94 -6.69
N LEU A 145 -36.47 -22.18 -6.43
CA LEU A 145 -35.66 -23.07 -7.26
C LEU A 145 -36.08 -24.52 -7.09
N PHE A 146 -36.54 -24.88 -5.90
CA PHE A 146 -37.02 -26.20 -5.58
C PHE A 146 -38.22 -26.64 -6.41
N LYS A 147 -39.11 -25.75 -6.88
CA LYS A 147 -40.31 -26.11 -7.66
C LYS A 147 -40.44 -25.33 -8.95
N ASP A 148 -40.42 -24.00 -8.87
CA ASP A 148 -40.89 -23.12 -9.94
C ASP A 148 -39.84 -22.90 -11.02
N PHE A 149 -38.58 -22.80 -10.62
CA PHE A 149 -37.39 -22.77 -11.48
C PHE A 149 -36.68 -24.13 -11.55
N ARG A 150 -37.32 -25.21 -11.09
CA ARG A 150 -36.68 -26.54 -11.06
C ARG A 150 -36.22 -26.94 -12.47
N PRO A 151 -34.91 -27.16 -12.67
CA PRO A 151 -34.39 -27.47 -13.99
C PRO A 151 -34.53 -28.98 -14.29
N PRO A 152 -34.65 -29.39 -15.57
CA PRO A 152 -34.91 -30.78 -15.96
C PRO A 152 -33.99 -31.84 -15.32
N SER A 153 -32.70 -31.54 -15.17
CA SER A 153 -31.71 -32.47 -14.61
C SER A 153 -31.83 -32.67 -13.10
N SER A 154 -32.69 -31.90 -12.40
CA SER A 154 -32.96 -32.08 -10.97
C SER A 154 -34.03 -33.14 -10.65
N GLY A 155 -34.64 -33.73 -11.68
CA GLY A 155 -35.69 -34.72 -11.52
C GLY A 155 -37.05 -34.14 -11.08
N GLY A 156 -38.09 -34.96 -11.10
CA GLY A 156 -39.46 -34.51 -10.86
C GLY A 156 -40.02 -33.63 -11.99
N GLU A 157 -41.07 -32.86 -11.71
CA GLU A 157 -41.70 -31.96 -12.68
C GLU A 157 -40.80 -30.73 -12.97
N VAL A 158 -40.60 -30.43 -14.26
CA VAL A 158 -39.85 -29.24 -14.71
C VAL A 158 -40.61 -27.98 -14.31
N GLY A 159 -39.92 -27.04 -13.68
CA GLY A 159 -40.51 -25.79 -13.23
C GLY A 159 -41.06 -24.94 -14.38
N LYS A 160 -42.27 -24.41 -14.21
CA LYS A 160 -42.92 -23.53 -15.20
C LYS A 160 -42.05 -22.32 -15.56
N TYR A 161 -41.39 -21.71 -14.57
CA TYR A 161 -40.60 -20.48 -14.77
C TYR A 161 -39.21 -20.75 -15.31
N TYR A 162 -38.68 -21.97 -15.13
CA TYR A 162 -37.53 -22.44 -15.90
C TYR A 162 -37.85 -22.40 -17.41
N THR A 163 -38.94 -23.06 -17.81
CA THR A 163 -39.37 -23.13 -19.22
C THR A 163 -39.68 -21.75 -19.78
N LEU A 164 -40.37 -20.90 -19.00
CA LEU A 164 -40.71 -19.54 -19.41
C LEU A 164 -39.46 -18.66 -19.60
N MET A 165 -38.48 -18.74 -18.69
CA MET A 165 -37.21 -18.03 -18.81
C MET A 165 -36.47 -18.45 -20.08
N VAL A 166 -36.36 -19.75 -20.35
CA VAL A 166 -35.71 -20.26 -21.57
C VAL A 166 -36.43 -19.76 -22.82
N GLN A 167 -37.77 -19.78 -22.82
CA GLN A 167 -38.59 -19.31 -23.93
C GLN A 167 -38.42 -17.81 -24.18
N GLN A 168 -38.58 -16.96 -23.16
CA GLN A 168 -38.48 -15.51 -23.30
C GLN A 168 -37.11 -15.07 -23.79
N VAL A 169 -36.04 -15.67 -23.27
CA VAL A 169 -34.68 -15.37 -23.74
C VAL A 169 -34.53 -15.76 -25.21
N ARG A 170 -34.99 -16.94 -25.63
CA ARG A 170 -34.94 -17.35 -27.04
C ARG A 170 -35.74 -16.43 -27.96
N GLU A 171 -36.94 -16.02 -27.53
CA GLU A 171 -37.82 -15.14 -28.29
C GLU A 171 -37.19 -13.76 -28.51
N VAL A 172 -36.64 -13.15 -27.46
CA VAL A 172 -35.98 -11.84 -27.55
C VAL A 172 -34.72 -11.92 -28.41
N MET A 173 -33.92 -12.99 -28.26
CA MET A 173 -32.72 -13.22 -29.07
C MET A 173 -33.06 -13.39 -30.56
N ALA A 174 -34.16 -14.09 -30.88
CA ALA A 174 -34.61 -14.32 -32.24
C ALA A 174 -35.25 -13.08 -32.89
N ASN A 175 -35.88 -12.23 -32.09
CA ASN A 175 -36.63 -11.05 -32.54
C ASN A 175 -35.93 -9.72 -32.18
N LEU A 176 -34.60 -9.73 -32.05
CA LEU A 176 -33.84 -8.56 -31.59
C LEU A 176 -34.11 -7.32 -32.46
N SER A 177 -34.05 -7.46 -33.79
CA SER A 177 -34.22 -6.35 -34.73
C SER A 177 -35.63 -5.76 -34.75
N THR A 178 -36.65 -6.57 -34.47
CA THR A 178 -38.05 -6.10 -34.41
C THR A 178 -38.38 -5.50 -33.04
N THR A 179 -37.85 -6.08 -31.97
CA THR A 179 -38.05 -5.61 -30.59
C THR A 179 -37.26 -4.34 -30.31
N PHE A 180 -36.06 -4.20 -30.89
CA PHE A 180 -35.17 -3.06 -30.72
C PHE A 180 -34.63 -2.56 -32.07
N PRO A 181 -35.44 -1.83 -32.85
CA PRO A 181 -35.01 -1.31 -34.16
C PRO A 181 -33.75 -0.43 -34.09
N ALA A 182 -33.53 0.26 -32.97
CA ALA A 182 -32.34 1.09 -32.71
C ALA A 182 -31.02 0.29 -32.72
N LEU A 183 -31.07 -1.04 -32.54
CA LEU A 183 -29.90 -1.90 -32.61
C LEU A 183 -29.47 -2.22 -34.05
N GLY A 184 -30.18 -1.73 -35.07
CA GLY A 184 -29.67 -1.63 -36.44
C GLY A 184 -29.34 -2.97 -37.11
N GLY A 185 -30.12 -4.02 -36.85
CA GLY A 185 -29.94 -5.34 -37.46
C GLY A 185 -28.76 -6.16 -36.93
N ARG A 186 -28.17 -5.76 -35.79
CA ARG A 186 -27.11 -6.49 -35.10
C ARG A 186 -27.57 -7.89 -34.65
N ARG A 187 -26.62 -8.80 -34.49
CA ARG A 187 -26.88 -10.16 -34.00
C ARG A 187 -26.74 -10.22 -32.47
N ALA A 188 -27.69 -10.88 -31.82
CA ALA A 188 -27.63 -11.12 -30.38
C ALA A 188 -26.62 -12.22 -30.02
N GLU A 189 -25.78 -11.97 -29.03
CA GLU A 189 -24.85 -12.94 -28.43
C GLU A 189 -25.08 -13.02 -26.93
N LEU A 190 -25.32 -14.22 -26.41
CA LEU A 190 -25.49 -14.43 -24.98
C LEU A 190 -24.13 -14.31 -24.27
N ALA A 191 -23.98 -13.29 -23.44
CA ALA A 191 -22.71 -12.90 -22.82
C ALA A 191 -22.60 -13.29 -21.34
N GLY A 192 -23.72 -13.42 -20.62
CA GLY A 192 -23.69 -13.86 -19.22
C GLY A 192 -25.06 -14.05 -18.59
N PHE A 193 -25.06 -14.77 -17.47
CA PHE A 193 -26.25 -15.04 -16.66
C PHE A 193 -26.00 -14.62 -15.21
N VAL A 194 -26.97 -13.96 -14.60
CA VAL A 194 -26.95 -13.53 -13.20
C VAL A 194 -28.13 -14.14 -12.48
N TRP A 195 -27.85 -14.83 -11.37
CA TRP A 195 -28.85 -15.47 -10.54
C TRP A 195 -28.89 -14.82 -9.16
N TYR A 196 -29.98 -14.13 -8.84
CA TYR A 196 -30.21 -13.49 -7.54
C TYR A 196 -31.54 -13.97 -6.94
N HIS A 197 -31.45 -15.02 -6.13
CA HIS A 197 -32.60 -15.82 -5.74
C HIS A 197 -32.36 -16.56 -4.43
N GLY A 198 -33.43 -16.92 -3.71
CA GLY A 198 -33.36 -17.89 -2.63
C GLY A 198 -34.42 -17.74 -1.53
N TRP A 199 -35.13 -16.62 -1.46
CA TRP A 199 -36.10 -16.35 -0.38
C TRP A 199 -37.09 -17.50 -0.20
N ASN A 200 -37.80 -17.88 -1.27
CA ASN A 200 -38.83 -18.90 -1.18
C ASN A 200 -38.28 -20.30 -0.88
N ASP A 201 -37.05 -20.62 -1.27
CA ASP A 201 -36.40 -21.87 -0.86
C ASP A 201 -36.03 -21.86 0.63
N GLY A 202 -35.59 -20.71 1.15
CA GLY A 202 -35.28 -20.56 2.58
C GLY A 202 -36.50 -20.66 3.49
N VAL A 203 -37.71 -20.41 2.98
CA VAL A 203 -38.97 -20.63 3.71
C VAL A 203 -39.27 -22.12 3.94
N ASP A 204 -38.71 -23.02 3.12
CA ASP A 204 -38.79 -24.47 3.31
C ASP A 204 -37.40 -25.08 3.61
N PRO A 205 -36.93 -24.93 4.86
CA PRO A 205 -35.60 -25.38 5.25
C PRO A 205 -35.45 -26.91 5.30
N LYS A 206 -36.56 -27.66 5.26
CA LYS A 206 -36.54 -29.12 5.36
C LYS A 206 -36.41 -29.79 4.00
N ALA A 207 -37.06 -29.25 2.97
CA ALA A 207 -37.03 -29.85 1.64
C ALA A 207 -36.24 -29.03 0.61
N ALA A 208 -36.40 -27.70 0.60
CA ALA A 208 -35.83 -26.86 -0.46
C ALA A 208 -34.35 -26.52 -0.22
N VAL A 209 -33.99 -26.08 0.99
CA VAL A 209 -32.60 -25.71 1.33
C VAL A 209 -31.60 -26.87 1.08
N PRO A 210 -31.87 -28.13 1.49
CA PRO A 210 -30.93 -29.23 1.24
C PRO A 210 -30.74 -29.56 -0.25
N ALA A 211 -31.74 -29.28 -1.09
CA ALA A 211 -31.67 -29.54 -2.53
C ALA A 211 -31.10 -28.37 -3.34
N TYR A 212 -30.91 -27.20 -2.71
CA TYR A 212 -30.63 -25.95 -3.42
C TYR A 212 -29.33 -25.98 -4.20
N GLU A 213 -28.24 -26.50 -3.61
CA GLU A 213 -26.93 -26.60 -4.30
C GLU A 213 -27.06 -27.43 -5.57
N THR A 214 -27.61 -28.64 -5.46
CA THR A 214 -27.79 -29.56 -6.59
C THR A 214 -28.67 -28.95 -7.67
N ASN A 215 -29.80 -28.35 -7.28
CA ASN A 215 -30.71 -27.71 -8.23
C ASN A 215 -30.05 -26.52 -8.93
N LEU A 216 -29.23 -25.74 -8.24
CA LEU A 216 -28.54 -24.59 -8.83
C LEU A 216 -27.45 -25.03 -9.81
N VAL A 217 -26.68 -26.06 -9.47
CA VAL A 217 -25.70 -26.66 -10.39
C VAL A 217 -26.39 -27.19 -11.66
N ASN A 218 -27.50 -27.91 -11.49
CA ASN A 218 -28.30 -28.41 -12.60
C ASN A 218 -28.90 -27.28 -13.44
N LEU A 219 -29.36 -26.20 -12.80
CA LEU A 219 -29.91 -25.03 -13.48
C LEU A 219 -28.88 -24.44 -14.43
N ILE A 220 -27.64 -24.27 -13.97
CA ILE A 220 -26.54 -23.74 -14.77
C ILE A 220 -26.24 -24.66 -15.96
N HIS A 221 -26.14 -25.97 -15.74
CA HIS A 221 -25.90 -26.92 -16.83
C HIS A 221 -27.03 -26.93 -17.86
N ASP A 222 -28.27 -26.95 -17.39
CA ASP A 222 -29.45 -27.03 -18.24
C ASP A 222 -29.65 -25.76 -19.06
N LEU A 223 -29.43 -24.59 -18.48
CA LEU A 223 -29.44 -23.31 -19.20
C LEU A 223 -28.34 -23.25 -20.26
N ARG A 224 -27.11 -23.67 -19.94
CA ARG A 224 -26.00 -23.73 -20.90
C ARG A 224 -26.33 -24.64 -22.08
N ARG A 225 -26.96 -25.79 -21.83
CA ARG A 225 -27.43 -26.70 -22.88
C ARG A 225 -28.55 -26.06 -23.71
N ASP A 226 -29.59 -25.56 -23.06
CA ASP A 226 -30.80 -25.10 -23.72
C ASP A 226 -30.58 -23.80 -24.51
N TRP A 227 -29.66 -22.94 -24.07
CA TRP A 227 -29.23 -21.75 -24.81
C TRP A 227 -28.04 -22.00 -25.74
N LYS A 228 -27.54 -23.24 -25.81
CA LYS A 228 -26.37 -23.62 -26.62
C LYS A 228 -25.12 -22.76 -26.32
N ALA A 229 -24.91 -22.47 -25.04
CA ALA A 229 -23.84 -21.62 -24.53
C ALA A 229 -23.02 -22.37 -23.46
N PRO A 230 -22.18 -23.36 -23.85
CA PRO A 230 -21.51 -24.27 -22.90
C PRO A 230 -20.54 -23.56 -21.92
N HIS A 231 -20.05 -22.38 -22.28
CA HIS A 231 -19.11 -21.60 -21.47
C HIS A 231 -19.73 -20.34 -20.87
N LEU A 232 -21.06 -20.20 -20.90
CA LEU A 232 -21.76 -18.99 -20.44
C LEU A 232 -21.28 -18.58 -19.04
N PRO A 233 -20.72 -17.36 -18.88
CA PRO A 233 -20.39 -16.78 -17.58
C PRO A 233 -21.61 -16.72 -16.66
N VAL A 234 -21.45 -17.16 -15.41
CA VAL A 234 -22.53 -17.11 -14.41
C VAL A 234 -22.10 -16.39 -13.14
N VAL A 235 -22.90 -15.42 -12.72
CA VAL A 235 -22.76 -14.78 -11.40
C VAL A 235 -23.88 -15.27 -10.50
N ILE A 236 -23.54 -15.85 -9.36
CA ILE A 236 -24.49 -16.18 -8.29
C ILE A 236 -24.39 -15.10 -7.24
N GLY A 237 -25.45 -14.32 -7.06
CA GLY A 237 -25.56 -13.36 -5.97
C GLY A 237 -26.00 -14.07 -4.69
N GLU A 238 -25.27 -13.83 -3.61
CA GLU A 238 -25.69 -14.25 -2.27
C GLU A 238 -27.08 -13.71 -1.97
N LEU A 239 -28.00 -14.56 -1.49
CA LEU A 239 -29.31 -14.08 -1.10
C LEU A 239 -29.14 -13.08 0.05
N THR A 240 -29.64 -11.88 -0.15
CA THR A 240 -29.90 -10.98 0.97
C THR A 240 -31.34 -11.11 1.45
N GLY A 241 -31.52 -10.83 2.73
CA GLY A 241 -32.82 -10.80 3.40
C GLY A 241 -32.79 -9.64 4.40
N PRO A 242 -33.53 -9.70 5.51
CA PRO A 242 -33.46 -8.66 6.53
C PRO A 242 -32.16 -8.68 7.36
N TRP A 243 -31.17 -9.50 6.98
CA TRP A 243 -30.02 -9.79 7.84
C TRP A 243 -28.68 -9.76 7.11
N VAL A 244 -27.71 -9.16 7.79
CA VAL A 244 -26.29 -9.43 7.57
C VAL A 244 -25.95 -10.83 8.11
N HIS A 245 -26.31 -11.10 9.37
CA HIS A 245 -26.18 -12.41 10.01
C HIS A 245 -27.50 -13.18 9.93
N ALA A 246 -27.58 -14.11 8.99
CA ALA A 246 -28.77 -14.92 8.76
C ALA A 246 -28.98 -15.94 9.90
N PRO A 247 -30.25 -16.27 10.23
CA PRO A 247 -30.56 -17.47 11.02
C PRO A 247 -29.98 -18.75 10.37
N PRO A 248 -29.79 -19.83 11.12
CA PRO A 248 -29.05 -21.01 10.67
C PRO A 248 -29.52 -21.59 9.33
N GLU A 249 -30.83 -21.65 9.10
CA GLU A 249 -31.43 -22.17 7.88
C GLU A 249 -31.16 -21.31 6.64
N TRP A 250 -31.15 -19.99 6.82
CA TRP A 250 -30.83 -19.03 5.77
C TRP A 250 -29.33 -18.97 5.49
N GLU A 251 -28.51 -19.15 6.53
CA GLU A 251 -27.06 -19.30 6.37
C GLU A 251 -26.71 -20.61 5.66
N ALA A 252 -27.46 -21.69 5.90
CA ALA A 252 -27.31 -22.94 5.15
C ALA A 252 -27.63 -22.77 3.66
N LEU A 253 -28.68 -22.00 3.32
CA LEU A 253 -28.99 -21.64 1.95
C LEU A 253 -27.87 -20.81 1.29
N ARG A 254 -27.33 -19.79 1.99
CA ARG A 254 -26.19 -19.00 1.50
C ARG A 254 -24.95 -19.86 1.27
N LYS A 255 -24.69 -20.82 2.16
CA LYS A 255 -23.63 -21.82 1.97
C LYS A 255 -23.87 -22.69 0.74
N ALA A 256 -25.11 -23.10 0.47
CA ALA A 256 -25.45 -23.86 -0.73
C ALA A 256 -25.24 -23.04 -2.02
N GLN A 257 -25.56 -21.73 -2.01
CA GLN A 257 -25.25 -20.82 -3.12
C GLN A 257 -23.74 -20.72 -3.37
N ALA A 258 -22.94 -20.53 -2.32
CA ALA A 258 -21.49 -20.46 -2.41
C ALA A 258 -20.88 -21.80 -2.86
N ALA A 259 -21.36 -22.92 -2.31
CA ALA A 259 -20.91 -24.27 -2.65
C ALA A 259 -21.13 -24.59 -4.13
N ALA A 260 -22.28 -24.20 -4.68
CA ALA A 260 -22.57 -24.37 -6.10
C ALA A 260 -21.56 -23.64 -7.00
N ALA A 261 -21.11 -22.44 -6.62
CA ALA A 261 -20.17 -21.66 -7.44
C ALA A 261 -18.74 -22.23 -7.43
N VAL A 262 -18.30 -22.86 -6.34
CA VAL A 262 -16.92 -23.37 -6.18
C VAL A 262 -16.74 -24.81 -6.67
N ARG A 263 -17.73 -25.35 -7.38
CA ARG A 263 -17.66 -26.66 -8.00
C ARG A 263 -16.50 -26.71 -9.01
N PRO A 264 -15.67 -27.77 -9.04
CA PRO A 264 -14.51 -27.83 -9.93
C PRO A 264 -14.83 -27.58 -11.40
N GLU A 265 -15.99 -28.06 -11.87
CA GLU A 265 -16.53 -27.86 -13.22
C GLU A 265 -16.84 -26.40 -13.59
N PHE A 266 -16.87 -25.50 -12.60
CA PHE A 266 -17.25 -24.10 -12.73
C PHE A 266 -16.12 -23.12 -12.41
N ALA A 267 -14.95 -23.61 -12.00
CA ALA A 267 -13.83 -22.82 -11.49
C ALA A 267 -13.36 -21.68 -12.42
N SER A 268 -13.62 -21.77 -13.73
CA SER A 268 -13.17 -20.78 -14.73
C SER A 268 -14.25 -19.80 -15.19
N ASN A 269 -15.54 -20.05 -14.91
CA ASN A 269 -16.62 -19.27 -15.52
C ASN A 269 -17.90 -19.11 -14.67
N VAL A 270 -17.83 -19.40 -13.36
CA VAL A 270 -18.88 -19.06 -12.40
C VAL A 270 -18.26 -18.37 -11.20
N VAL A 271 -18.90 -17.33 -10.67
CA VAL A 271 -18.46 -16.63 -9.46
C VAL A 271 -19.61 -16.42 -8.50
N PHE A 272 -19.32 -16.57 -7.20
CA PHE A 272 -20.23 -16.19 -6.12
C PHE A 272 -19.88 -14.79 -5.63
N VAL A 273 -20.89 -13.94 -5.51
CA VAL A 273 -20.73 -12.56 -5.04
C VAL A 273 -21.46 -12.41 -3.71
N THR A 274 -20.72 -12.05 -2.66
CA THR A 274 -21.30 -11.74 -1.35
C THR A 274 -21.99 -10.37 -1.40
N THR A 275 -23.17 -10.32 -0.79
CA THR A 275 -24.05 -9.13 -0.80
C THR A 275 -24.69 -8.89 0.56
N ARG A 276 -24.53 -9.82 1.52
CA ARG A 276 -25.14 -9.75 2.87
C ARG A 276 -24.86 -8.43 3.60
N ASP A 277 -23.68 -7.85 3.40
CA ASP A 277 -23.23 -6.61 4.06
C ASP A 277 -23.86 -5.34 3.47
N PHE A 278 -24.59 -5.47 2.36
CA PHE A 278 -25.25 -4.34 1.70
C PHE A 278 -26.63 -4.03 2.29
N VAL A 279 -27.23 -4.98 3.01
CA VAL A 279 -28.54 -4.80 3.62
C VAL A 279 -28.49 -3.66 4.62
N ARG A 280 -29.38 -2.68 4.46
CA ARG A 280 -29.53 -1.58 5.41
C ARG A 280 -30.57 -1.93 6.46
N ARG A 281 -30.48 -1.25 7.60
CA ARG A 281 -31.38 -1.49 8.72
C ARG A 281 -32.82 -1.09 8.36
N PRO A 282 -33.83 -1.74 8.95
CA PRO A 282 -35.23 -1.41 8.72
C PRO A 282 -35.53 0.08 8.90
N GLU A 283 -35.05 0.69 9.99
CA GLU A 283 -35.32 2.09 10.37
C GLU A 283 -34.73 3.14 9.42
N ASP A 284 -33.73 2.73 8.63
CA ASP A 284 -33.02 3.55 7.66
C ASP A 284 -33.57 3.34 6.23
N SER A 285 -34.66 2.59 6.08
CA SER A 285 -35.17 2.13 4.79
C SER A 285 -36.63 2.52 4.55
N PRO A 286 -37.08 2.59 3.28
CA PRO A 286 -38.43 3.09 2.95
C PRO A 286 -39.53 2.18 3.50
N ASN A 287 -39.31 0.87 3.52
CA ASN A 287 -40.29 -0.14 3.93
C ASN A 287 -39.77 -1.02 5.08
N PRO A 288 -39.71 -0.51 6.33
CA PRO A 288 -39.09 -1.22 7.46
C PRO A 288 -39.65 -2.62 7.75
N THR A 289 -40.89 -2.90 7.36
CA THR A 289 -41.57 -4.19 7.58
C THR A 289 -41.32 -5.22 6.47
N HIS A 290 -40.74 -4.82 5.34
CA HIS A 290 -40.60 -5.65 4.14
C HIS A 290 -39.18 -6.24 4.03
N GLY A 291 -38.75 -6.95 5.07
CA GLY A 291 -37.38 -7.51 5.15
C GLY A 291 -37.04 -8.51 4.04
N HIS A 292 -38.03 -9.21 3.51
CA HIS A 292 -37.89 -10.12 2.37
C HIS A 292 -37.56 -9.38 1.05
N HIS A 293 -37.82 -8.06 1.00
CA HIS A 293 -37.51 -7.16 -0.11
C HIS A 293 -36.36 -6.21 0.20
N GLU A 294 -35.52 -6.55 1.19
CA GLU A 294 -34.40 -5.72 1.62
C GLU A 294 -34.87 -4.30 2.03
N PHE A 295 -36.09 -4.24 2.58
CA PHE A 295 -36.78 -3.03 3.01
C PHE A 295 -36.99 -1.98 1.91
N GLY A 296 -36.84 -2.35 0.64
CA GLY A 296 -36.90 -1.43 -0.50
C GLY A 296 -35.77 -0.39 -0.51
N ASN A 297 -34.65 -0.66 0.18
CA ASN A 297 -33.57 0.30 0.34
C ASN A 297 -32.75 0.48 -0.96
N ALA A 298 -32.66 1.72 -1.45
CA ALA A 298 -31.98 2.02 -2.70
C ALA A 298 -30.48 1.76 -2.66
N GLU A 299 -29.80 2.05 -1.55
CA GLU A 299 -28.36 1.79 -1.43
C GLU A 299 -28.06 0.29 -1.48
N THR A 300 -28.86 -0.55 -0.81
CA THR A 300 -28.70 -2.01 -0.87
C THR A 300 -28.76 -2.53 -2.31
N TYR A 301 -29.73 -2.08 -3.09
CA TYR A 301 -29.90 -2.53 -4.48
C TYR A 301 -28.82 -2.00 -5.42
N VAL A 302 -28.40 -0.74 -5.26
CA VAL A 302 -27.29 -0.18 -6.05
C VAL A 302 -25.99 -0.94 -5.75
N LEU A 303 -25.68 -1.20 -4.48
CA LEU A 303 -24.49 -1.97 -4.10
C LEU A 303 -24.55 -3.41 -4.60
N THR A 304 -25.72 -4.04 -4.52
CA THR A 304 -25.96 -5.39 -5.04
C THR A 304 -25.74 -5.42 -6.55
N GLY A 305 -26.38 -4.53 -7.31
CA GLY A 305 -26.18 -4.42 -8.76
C GLY A 305 -24.72 -4.16 -9.14
N ASN A 306 -24.02 -3.32 -8.36
CA ASN A 306 -22.60 -3.04 -8.55
C ASN A 306 -21.73 -4.29 -8.37
N ALA A 307 -21.99 -5.05 -7.30
CA ALA A 307 -21.24 -6.27 -7.00
C ALA A 307 -21.50 -7.36 -8.04
N LEU A 308 -22.75 -7.55 -8.46
CA LEU A 308 -23.12 -8.48 -9.53
C LEU A 308 -22.44 -8.09 -10.86
N GLY A 309 -22.41 -6.79 -11.19
CA GLY A 309 -21.74 -6.29 -12.39
C GLY A 309 -20.24 -6.52 -12.37
N HIS A 310 -19.58 -6.28 -11.24
CA HIS A 310 -18.14 -6.56 -11.10
C HIS A 310 -17.83 -8.06 -11.09
N GLY A 311 -18.70 -8.89 -10.51
CA GLY A 311 -18.62 -10.34 -10.65
C GLY A 311 -18.70 -10.76 -12.12
N MET A 312 -19.60 -10.17 -12.90
CA MET A 312 -19.68 -10.48 -14.33
C MET A 312 -18.44 -9.98 -15.08
N ARG A 313 -17.94 -8.79 -14.75
CA ARG A 313 -16.70 -8.24 -15.30
C ARG A 313 -15.51 -9.17 -15.09
N SER A 314 -15.40 -9.85 -13.95
CA SER A 314 -14.28 -10.77 -13.70
C SER A 314 -14.32 -11.99 -14.63
N LEU A 315 -15.52 -12.42 -15.04
CA LEU A 315 -15.72 -13.56 -15.94
C LEU A 315 -15.64 -13.21 -17.43
N LEU A 316 -16.00 -11.98 -17.81
CA LEU A 316 -15.97 -11.51 -19.20
C LEU A 316 -14.56 -11.12 -19.70
N ARG A 317 -13.59 -10.96 -18.78
CA ARG A 317 -12.20 -10.78 -19.18
C ARG A 317 -11.73 -12.05 -19.92
N PRO A 318 -11.10 -11.96 -21.10
CA PRO A 318 -10.80 -13.13 -21.92
C PRO A 318 -10.08 -14.22 -21.12
N SER A 319 -10.76 -15.34 -20.89
CA SER A 319 -10.12 -16.57 -20.44
C SER A 319 -9.42 -17.22 -21.65
N ALA A 320 -8.34 -16.59 -22.12
CA ALA A 320 -7.26 -17.43 -22.62
C ALA A 320 -6.82 -18.28 -21.42
N THR A 321 -6.72 -19.60 -21.59
CA THR A 321 -5.98 -20.41 -20.61
C THR A 321 -4.66 -19.67 -20.39
N PRO A 322 -4.38 -19.19 -19.17
CA PRO A 322 -3.26 -18.32 -18.96
C PRO A 322 -2.00 -19.10 -19.35
N GLU A 323 -1.24 -18.57 -20.30
CA GLU A 323 0.07 -19.10 -20.68
C GLU A 323 0.96 -19.19 -19.43
N VAL A 324 0.75 -18.29 -18.48
CA VAL A 324 1.41 -18.31 -17.17
C VAL A 324 0.48 -17.80 -16.06
N ALA A 325 0.45 -18.46 -14.91
CA ALA A 325 -0.30 -17.98 -13.75
C ALA A 325 0.49 -16.90 -13.00
N VAL A 326 -0.16 -15.78 -12.67
CA VAL A 326 0.39 -14.74 -11.81
C VAL A 326 0.00 -15.06 -10.36
N ARG A 327 0.98 -15.25 -9.48
CA ARG A 327 0.76 -15.50 -8.05
C ARG A 327 1.27 -14.32 -7.25
N LEU A 328 0.44 -13.76 -6.38
CA LEU A 328 0.82 -12.68 -5.48
C LEU A 328 1.26 -13.24 -4.13
N ILE A 329 2.36 -12.71 -3.62
CA ILE A 329 2.85 -12.89 -2.26
C ILE A 329 2.33 -11.75 -1.37
N THR A 330 2.29 -10.52 -1.91
CA THR A 330 1.60 -9.36 -1.35
C THR A 330 1.02 -8.54 -2.52
N PRO A 331 -0.15 -7.90 -2.38
CA PRO A 331 -1.01 -7.91 -1.21
C PRO A 331 -1.75 -9.24 -0.97
N LEU A 332 -2.13 -9.48 0.27
CA LEU A 332 -3.07 -10.53 0.69
C LEU A 332 -4.50 -9.95 0.75
N GLU A 333 -5.50 -10.82 0.71
CA GLU A 333 -6.90 -10.44 0.95
C GLU A 333 -7.04 -9.79 2.33
N HIS A 334 -7.76 -8.67 2.41
CA HIS A 334 -7.93 -7.79 3.58
C HIS A 334 -6.66 -7.08 4.08
N GLN A 335 -5.54 -7.13 3.37
CA GLN A 335 -4.33 -6.46 3.84
C GLN A 335 -4.47 -4.93 3.82
N VAL A 336 -4.05 -4.29 4.91
CA VAL A 336 -3.97 -2.82 5.02
C VAL A 336 -2.53 -2.37 4.88
N PHE A 337 -2.30 -1.40 4.00
CA PHE A 337 -1.03 -0.71 3.82
C PHE A 337 -1.06 0.63 4.55
N GLN A 338 0.04 0.95 5.22
CA GLN A 338 0.21 2.19 5.95
C GLN A 338 0.23 3.39 4.98
N ARG A 339 -0.73 4.30 5.13
CA ARG A 339 -0.76 5.54 4.34
C ARG A 339 0.38 6.48 4.75
N ARG A 340 0.93 7.18 3.75
CA ARG A 340 2.03 8.14 3.92
C ARG A 340 1.52 9.53 4.31
N THR A 341 0.40 9.94 3.70
CA THR A 341 -0.25 11.22 3.95
C THR A 341 -1.71 11.00 4.33
N ALA A 342 -2.44 12.07 4.65
CA ALA A 342 -3.89 11.99 4.87
C ALA A 342 -4.65 11.35 3.68
N ARG A 343 -4.13 11.45 2.45
CA ARG A 343 -4.85 11.12 1.22
C ARG A 343 -4.28 9.95 0.42
N VAL A 344 -3.00 9.57 0.60
CA VAL A 344 -2.36 8.56 -0.25
C VAL A 344 -1.38 7.66 0.51
N GLY A 345 -1.19 6.45 -0.01
CA GLY A 345 -0.17 5.48 0.41
C GLY A 345 0.32 4.63 -0.78
N SER A 346 1.31 3.76 -0.54
CA SER A 346 1.78 2.78 -1.51
C SER A 346 1.25 1.39 -1.16
N ILE A 347 0.72 0.67 -2.15
CA ILE A 347 0.47 -0.76 -2.08
C ILE A 347 1.72 -1.46 -2.63
N ARG A 348 2.37 -2.28 -1.82
CA ARG A 348 3.48 -3.13 -2.27
C ARG A 348 2.94 -4.39 -2.92
N ILE A 349 3.47 -4.71 -4.09
CA ILE A 349 3.07 -5.82 -4.94
C ILE A 349 4.30 -6.70 -5.17
N ASP A 350 4.39 -7.80 -4.44
CA ASP A 350 5.38 -8.86 -4.70
C ASP A 350 4.64 -10.04 -5.29
N GLY A 351 5.15 -10.57 -6.39
CA GLY A 351 4.55 -11.72 -7.05
C GLY A 351 5.55 -12.53 -7.85
N THR A 352 5.06 -13.65 -8.37
CA THR A 352 5.81 -14.55 -9.23
C THR A 352 4.93 -15.10 -10.34
N LEU A 353 5.54 -15.34 -11.48
CA LEU A 353 4.97 -16.12 -12.58
C LEU A 353 5.16 -17.62 -12.33
N SER A 354 4.19 -18.45 -12.70
CA SER A 354 4.26 -19.90 -12.52
C SER A 354 5.34 -20.60 -13.34
N ALA A 355 5.84 -19.94 -14.39
CA ALA A 355 6.92 -20.42 -15.23
C ALA A 355 7.74 -19.24 -15.77
N ALA A 356 9.03 -19.46 -15.98
CA ALA A 356 9.88 -18.52 -16.70
C ALA A 356 9.53 -18.55 -18.19
N LEU A 357 9.48 -17.37 -18.82
CA LEU A 357 9.19 -17.24 -20.25
C LEU A 357 10.46 -16.88 -21.02
N ASN A 358 10.51 -17.27 -22.29
CA ASN A 358 11.67 -17.07 -23.17
C ASN A 358 11.76 -15.64 -23.74
N GLU A 359 10.75 -14.83 -23.50
CA GLU A 359 10.62 -13.46 -23.97
C GLU A 359 10.37 -12.51 -22.79
N ALA A 360 10.56 -11.21 -23.02
CA ALA A 360 10.27 -10.20 -22.02
C ALA A 360 8.77 -10.08 -21.75
N VAL A 361 8.41 -9.89 -20.47
CA VAL A 361 7.03 -9.82 -20.00
C VAL A 361 6.83 -8.54 -19.20
N VAL A 362 5.82 -7.76 -19.56
CA VAL A 362 5.43 -6.57 -18.83
C VAL A 362 4.44 -6.95 -17.73
N ILE A 363 4.71 -6.54 -16.49
CA ILE A 363 3.77 -6.65 -15.38
C ILE A 363 3.02 -5.33 -15.25
N GLU A 364 1.70 -5.39 -15.19
CA GLU A 364 0.83 -4.24 -15.03
C GLU A 364 -0.14 -4.47 -13.86
N ALA A 365 -0.56 -3.39 -13.21
CA ALA A 365 -1.57 -3.46 -12.17
C ALA A 365 -2.60 -2.35 -12.29
N GLN A 366 -3.78 -2.63 -11.76
CA GLN A 366 -4.96 -1.78 -11.82
C GLN A 366 -5.59 -1.76 -10.43
N VAL A 367 -5.80 -0.56 -9.88
CA VAL A 367 -6.54 -0.37 -8.63
C VAL A 367 -7.96 0.05 -9.00
N LEU A 368 -8.95 -0.68 -8.47
CA LEU A 368 -10.37 -0.45 -8.73
C LEU A 368 -11.08 -0.12 -7.41
N GLY A 369 -11.71 1.05 -7.37
CA GLY A 369 -12.52 1.52 -6.26
C GLY A 369 -13.16 2.88 -6.54
N ALA A 370 -13.92 3.37 -5.57
CA ALA A 370 -14.79 4.56 -5.64
C ALA A 370 -14.17 5.83 -6.25
N ASN A 371 -12.84 5.99 -6.25
CA ASN A 371 -12.13 7.21 -6.63
C ASN A 371 -10.88 6.95 -7.48
N THR A 372 -10.81 5.82 -8.18
CA THR A 372 -9.64 5.45 -9.01
C THR A 372 -10.07 5.33 -10.47
N GLY A 373 -9.29 5.93 -11.39
CA GLY A 373 -9.57 5.88 -12.83
C GLY A 373 -9.51 4.48 -13.46
N GLY A 374 -9.06 3.46 -12.70
CA GLY A 374 -9.05 2.08 -13.16
C GLY A 374 -8.11 1.84 -14.33
N ASP A 375 -7.12 2.70 -14.59
CA ASP A 375 -6.17 2.45 -15.66
C ASP A 375 -5.16 1.38 -15.28
N TRP A 376 -4.79 0.53 -16.25
CA TRP A 376 -3.66 -0.38 -16.11
C TRP A 376 -2.36 0.43 -16.11
N ARG A 377 -1.59 0.31 -15.03
CA ARG A 377 -0.28 0.94 -14.89
C ARG A 377 0.80 -0.10 -15.04
N ARG A 378 1.79 0.19 -15.88
CA ARG A 378 3.00 -0.61 -15.99
C ARG A 378 3.79 -0.54 -14.69
N LEU A 379 4.05 -1.70 -14.09
CA LEU A 379 4.85 -1.83 -12.89
C LEU A 379 6.29 -2.24 -13.22
N ALA A 380 6.45 -3.35 -13.95
CA ALA A 380 7.77 -3.93 -14.23
C ALA A 380 7.89 -4.49 -15.64
N GLU A 381 9.12 -4.81 -16.02
CA GLU A 381 9.44 -5.64 -17.18
C GLU A 381 10.39 -6.76 -16.74
N LEU A 382 9.91 -8.00 -16.82
CA LEU A 382 10.68 -9.20 -16.54
C LEU A 382 11.44 -9.59 -17.79
N LYS A 383 12.77 -9.74 -17.66
CA LYS A 383 13.63 -10.28 -18.72
C LYS A 383 13.37 -11.77 -18.92
N PRO A 384 13.70 -12.32 -20.10
CA PRO A 384 13.67 -13.77 -20.32
C PRO A 384 14.33 -14.53 -19.16
N GLY A 385 13.67 -15.58 -18.66
CA GLY A 385 14.15 -16.37 -17.52
C GLY A 385 13.74 -15.84 -16.13
N GLN A 386 13.25 -14.61 -16.00
CA GLN A 386 12.79 -14.06 -14.71
C GLN A 386 11.32 -14.38 -14.45
N THR A 387 10.99 -14.64 -13.18
CA THR A 387 9.61 -14.95 -12.74
C THR A 387 9.11 -14.03 -11.64
N ALA A 388 9.99 -13.56 -10.76
CA ALA A 388 9.63 -12.74 -9.61
C ALA A 388 9.64 -11.24 -9.94
N PHE A 389 8.70 -10.50 -9.38
CA PHE A 389 8.62 -9.05 -9.42
C PHE A 389 8.28 -8.48 -8.03
N ARG A 390 8.74 -7.26 -7.77
CA ARG A 390 8.49 -6.50 -6.54
C ARG A 390 8.38 -5.04 -6.89
N GLU A 391 7.19 -4.48 -6.74
CA GLU A 391 6.89 -3.12 -7.18
C GLU A 391 5.97 -2.40 -6.18
N GLU A 392 5.86 -1.09 -6.29
CA GLU A 392 4.92 -0.28 -5.52
C GLU A 392 3.92 0.44 -6.42
N LEU A 393 2.68 0.54 -5.95
CA LEU A 393 1.61 1.23 -6.63
C LEU A 393 0.95 2.23 -5.70
N GLU A 394 0.99 3.51 -6.05
CA GLU A 394 0.30 4.55 -5.28
C GLU A 394 -1.22 4.43 -5.41
N ALA A 395 -1.90 4.44 -4.26
CA ALA A 395 -3.34 4.36 -4.14
C ALA A 395 -3.87 5.37 -3.08
N PRO A 396 -5.10 5.88 -3.27
CA PRO A 396 -5.72 6.77 -2.31
C PRO A 396 -5.94 6.08 -0.96
N ALA A 397 -5.85 6.82 0.14
CA ALA A 397 -6.24 6.35 1.46
C ALA A 397 -7.77 6.35 1.60
N GLY A 398 -8.31 5.45 2.43
CA GLY A 398 -9.71 5.54 2.85
C GLY A 398 -10.69 4.55 2.22
N GLY A 399 -10.25 3.69 1.31
CA GLY A 399 -11.10 2.70 0.66
C GLY A 399 -10.57 1.26 0.77
N TRP A 400 -11.48 0.31 0.58
CA TRP A 400 -11.16 -1.04 0.12
C TRP A 400 -11.10 -1.03 -1.40
N TYR A 401 -10.02 -1.58 -1.96
CA TYR A 401 -9.79 -1.65 -3.40
C TYR A 401 -9.69 -3.09 -3.86
N GLU A 402 -10.15 -3.34 -5.07
CA GLU A 402 -9.73 -4.51 -5.83
C GLU A 402 -8.42 -4.17 -6.57
N LEU A 403 -7.36 -4.93 -6.34
CA LEU A 403 -6.11 -4.83 -7.07
C LEU A 403 -6.01 -5.98 -8.07
N ALA A 404 -6.09 -5.68 -9.36
CA ALA A 404 -5.81 -6.65 -10.42
C ALA A 404 -4.36 -6.50 -10.91
N VAL A 405 -3.68 -7.63 -11.14
CA VAL A 405 -2.30 -7.69 -11.66
C VAL A 405 -2.24 -8.64 -12.84
N ARG A 406 -1.65 -8.21 -13.95
CA ARG A 406 -1.51 -9.04 -15.16
C ARG A 406 -0.08 -9.07 -15.68
N ALA A 407 0.26 -10.19 -16.31
CA ALA A 407 1.43 -10.37 -17.14
C ALA A 407 1.05 -10.20 -18.61
N ARG A 408 1.81 -9.42 -19.37
CA ARG A 408 1.52 -9.08 -20.77
C ARG A 408 2.77 -9.24 -21.63
N ARG A 409 2.61 -9.79 -22.83
CA ARG A 409 3.61 -9.77 -23.91
C ARG A 409 2.98 -9.08 -25.10
N ASN A 410 3.60 -8.00 -25.59
CA ASN A 410 3.01 -7.15 -26.62
C ASN A 410 1.56 -6.77 -26.26
N ALA A 411 0.58 -6.87 -27.16
CA ALA A 411 -0.82 -6.57 -26.83
C ALA A 411 -1.54 -7.70 -26.05
N THR A 412 -0.91 -8.86 -25.84
CA THR A 412 -1.58 -10.08 -25.35
C THR A 412 -1.36 -10.27 -23.85
N SER A 413 -2.46 -10.39 -23.09
CA SER A 413 -2.43 -10.80 -21.69
C SER A 413 -2.09 -12.29 -21.59
N LEU A 414 -1.05 -12.61 -20.84
CA LEU A 414 -0.55 -13.98 -20.63
C LEU A 414 -1.17 -14.65 -19.41
N GLY A 415 -1.61 -13.84 -18.43
CA GLY A 415 -2.28 -14.29 -17.23
C GLY A 415 -2.52 -13.12 -16.28
N GLN A 416 -3.54 -13.26 -15.44
CA GLN A 416 -3.96 -12.21 -14.51
C GLN A 416 -4.41 -12.84 -13.19
N THR A 417 -4.27 -12.10 -12.11
CA THR A 417 -4.86 -12.39 -10.81
C THR A 417 -5.42 -11.11 -10.19
N ALA A 418 -6.21 -11.24 -9.13
CA ALA A 418 -6.73 -10.10 -8.39
C ALA A 418 -6.83 -10.41 -6.89
N VAL A 419 -6.73 -9.35 -6.08
CA VAL A 419 -7.04 -9.34 -4.65
C VAL A 419 -8.20 -8.38 -4.46
N HIS A 420 -9.29 -8.82 -3.84
CA HIS A 420 -10.57 -8.10 -3.89
C HIS A 420 -10.69 -7.02 -2.83
N ARG A 421 -10.00 -7.19 -1.70
CA ARG A 421 -9.96 -6.20 -0.62
C ARG A 421 -8.53 -5.89 -0.21
N VAL A 422 -8.02 -4.77 -0.70
CA VAL A 422 -6.75 -4.17 -0.28
C VAL A 422 -7.04 -2.76 0.26
N GLY A 423 -6.57 -2.47 1.46
CA GLY A 423 -6.81 -1.19 2.13
C GLY A 423 -5.56 -0.31 2.15
N VAL A 424 -5.74 1.01 2.08
CA VAL A 424 -4.70 1.99 2.41
C VAL A 424 -5.20 2.85 3.58
N GLY A 425 -4.54 2.73 4.73
CA GLY A 425 -5.02 3.27 5.99
C GLY A 425 -3.96 3.30 7.09
N GLU A 426 -4.32 2.93 8.31
CA GLU A 426 -3.38 2.90 9.44
C GLU A 426 -3.11 1.46 9.88
N VAL A 427 -1.87 1.15 10.26
CA VAL A 427 -1.51 -0.16 10.81
C VAL A 427 -0.82 0.05 12.16
N PHE A 428 -1.22 -0.69 13.18
CA PHE A 428 -0.62 -0.61 14.52
C PHE A 428 -0.17 -1.98 15.01
N VAL A 429 1.00 -2.01 15.65
CA VAL A 429 1.49 -3.19 16.34
C VAL A 429 1.23 -3.04 17.83
N VAL A 430 0.65 -4.05 18.47
CA VAL A 430 0.32 -4.00 19.91
C VAL A 430 1.08 -5.09 20.65
N ALA A 431 1.85 -4.69 21.65
CA ALA A 431 2.75 -5.55 22.40
C ALA A 431 2.68 -5.27 23.91
N GLY A 432 3.23 -6.19 24.71
CA GLY A 432 3.19 -6.11 26.17
C GLY A 432 2.58 -7.37 26.79
N GLN A 433 1.82 -7.23 27.88
CA GLN A 433 1.30 -8.37 28.63
C GLN A 433 -0.21 -8.64 28.45
N SER A 434 -0.87 -9.23 29.46
CA SER A 434 -2.26 -9.69 29.38
C SER A 434 -3.25 -8.60 28.95
N ASN A 435 -3.10 -7.40 29.50
CA ASN A 435 -3.94 -6.23 29.17
C ASN A 435 -3.69 -5.63 27.77
N SER A 436 -2.67 -6.11 27.04
CA SER A 436 -2.45 -5.84 25.60
C SER A 436 -2.83 -7.01 24.69
N ALA A 437 -3.28 -8.10 25.29
CA ALA A 437 -3.62 -9.36 24.64
C ALA A 437 -5.12 -9.69 24.89
N ASN A 438 -5.47 -10.98 24.96
CA ASN A 438 -6.86 -11.46 24.97
C ASN A 438 -7.31 -11.93 26.37
N HIS A 439 -7.08 -11.12 27.41
CA HIS A 439 -7.37 -11.49 28.81
C HIS A 439 -8.48 -10.67 29.47
N GLY A 440 -9.09 -9.72 28.76
CA GLY A 440 -10.25 -9.00 29.27
C GLY A 440 -11.49 -9.89 29.35
N GLU A 441 -12.44 -9.52 30.20
CA GLU A 441 -13.58 -10.37 30.57
C GLU A 441 -14.50 -10.73 29.39
N GLU A 442 -14.71 -9.79 28.46
CA GLU A 442 -15.66 -9.97 27.36
C GLU A 442 -15.02 -9.73 25.98
N LYS A 443 -15.29 -10.65 25.05
CA LYS A 443 -14.85 -10.53 23.64
C LYS A 443 -15.49 -9.32 22.95
N GLN A 444 -14.65 -8.48 22.38
CA GLN A 444 -15.04 -7.36 21.54
C GLN A 444 -15.09 -7.76 20.07
N LYS A 445 -15.89 -7.01 19.29
CA LYS A 445 -15.97 -7.14 17.83
C LYS A 445 -15.91 -5.75 17.22
N PRO A 446 -15.27 -5.59 16.05
CA PRO A 446 -15.24 -4.32 15.37
C PRO A 446 -16.64 -3.93 14.88
N ALA A 447 -16.95 -2.64 14.93
CA ALA A 447 -18.20 -2.05 14.49
C ALA A 447 -18.32 -1.97 12.96
N SER A 448 -17.20 -2.09 12.24
CA SER A 448 -17.16 -2.07 10.78
C SER A 448 -16.19 -3.08 10.19
N ASP A 449 -16.37 -3.41 8.91
CA ASP A 449 -15.46 -4.27 8.15
C ASP A 449 -14.11 -3.60 7.80
N ARG A 450 -13.89 -2.37 8.29
CA ARG A 450 -12.68 -1.58 8.08
C ARG A 450 -11.56 -1.95 9.04
N VAL A 451 -11.87 -2.70 10.10
CA VAL A 451 -10.93 -3.07 11.14
C VAL A 451 -10.57 -4.54 11.01
N VAL A 452 -9.29 -4.80 10.73
CA VAL A 452 -8.78 -6.14 10.46
C VAL A 452 -7.54 -6.43 11.31
N ALA A 453 -7.32 -7.70 11.63
CA ALA A 453 -6.18 -8.17 12.38
C ALA A 453 -5.34 -9.15 11.56
N PHE A 454 -4.02 -9.09 11.72
CA PHE A 454 -3.08 -9.96 11.03
C PHE A 454 -2.64 -11.13 11.92
N SER A 455 -2.92 -12.36 11.48
CA SER A 455 -2.53 -13.56 12.21
C SER A 455 -1.04 -13.90 12.12
N GLY A 456 -0.32 -13.30 11.18
CA GLY A 456 1.04 -13.69 10.77
C GLY A 456 1.06 -14.43 9.44
N ALA A 457 -0.13 -14.82 8.95
CA ALA A 457 -0.31 -15.51 7.68
C ALA A 457 -1.46 -14.91 6.84
N HIS A 458 -2.54 -14.48 7.47
CA HIS A 458 -3.71 -13.91 6.79
C HIS A 458 -4.29 -12.72 7.58
N TRP A 459 -5.00 -11.85 6.87
CA TRP A 459 -5.77 -10.76 7.46
C TRP A 459 -7.24 -11.18 7.59
N GLN A 460 -7.85 -10.86 8.72
CA GLN A 460 -9.24 -11.22 9.03
C GLN A 460 -9.91 -10.07 9.78
N PRO A 461 -11.26 -9.99 9.85
CA PRO A 461 -11.93 -9.07 10.75
C PRO A 461 -11.36 -9.21 12.17
N ALA A 462 -11.09 -8.08 12.85
CA ALA A 462 -10.44 -8.07 14.15
C ALA A 462 -11.38 -8.50 15.30
N ASN A 463 -12.14 -9.57 15.16
CA ASN A 463 -12.92 -10.13 16.26
C ASN A 463 -11.99 -10.72 17.31
N ASP A 464 -12.31 -10.53 18.59
CA ASP A 464 -11.60 -11.21 19.67
C ASP A 464 -11.87 -12.73 19.66
N PRO A 465 -10.88 -13.57 20.02
CA PRO A 465 -9.53 -13.18 20.44
C PRO A 465 -8.64 -12.74 19.26
N GLN A 466 -7.81 -11.72 19.48
CA GLN A 466 -6.87 -11.20 18.49
C GLN A 466 -5.79 -12.24 18.17
N PRO A 467 -5.58 -12.56 16.89
CA PRO A 467 -4.63 -13.58 16.51
C PRO A 467 -3.19 -13.10 16.74
N GLY A 468 -2.32 -14.00 17.24
CA GLY A 468 -0.91 -13.72 17.52
C GLY A 468 -0.59 -13.26 18.94
N ALA A 469 -1.62 -12.89 19.73
CA ALA A 469 -1.50 -12.61 21.16
C ALA A 469 -1.99 -13.79 22.02
N SER A 470 -1.52 -13.86 23.26
CA SER A 470 -1.95 -14.90 24.22
C SER A 470 -3.35 -14.65 24.78
N GLY A 471 -3.97 -15.69 25.34
CA GLY A 471 -5.33 -15.63 25.89
C GLY A 471 -6.39 -15.91 24.82
N ASP A 472 -7.63 -16.13 25.25
CA ASP A 472 -8.75 -16.56 24.42
C ASP A 472 -10.02 -15.73 24.64
N SER A 473 -9.91 -14.62 25.37
CA SER A 473 -11.01 -13.71 25.73
C SER A 473 -10.88 -12.33 25.05
N GLY A 474 -11.28 -11.25 25.71
CA GLY A 474 -11.40 -9.90 25.14
C GLY A 474 -10.14 -9.06 25.11
N SER A 475 -10.13 -8.05 24.25
CA SER A 475 -9.06 -7.06 24.09
C SER A 475 -9.62 -5.66 23.80
N PHE A 476 -8.81 -4.62 24.03
CA PHE A 476 -9.21 -3.24 23.72
C PHE A 476 -9.04 -2.90 22.23
N LEU A 477 -8.45 -3.81 21.44
CA LEU A 477 -8.00 -3.55 20.09
C LEU A 477 -9.15 -3.21 19.14
N PRO A 478 -10.29 -3.93 19.14
CA PRO A 478 -11.43 -3.57 18.29
C PRO A 478 -11.97 -2.16 18.56
N PRO A 479 -12.36 -1.78 19.79
CA PRO A 479 -12.87 -0.43 20.04
C PRO A 479 -11.84 0.67 19.79
N PHE A 480 -10.54 0.42 20.05
CA PHE A 480 -9.48 1.35 19.66
C PHE A 480 -9.45 1.58 18.14
N ALA A 481 -9.41 0.50 17.37
CA ALA A 481 -9.27 0.60 15.92
C ALA A 481 -10.54 1.15 15.27
N ASP A 482 -11.73 0.89 15.79
CA ASP A 482 -12.97 1.53 15.34
C ASP A 482 -12.94 3.04 15.56
N ALA A 483 -12.44 3.50 16.72
CA ALA A 483 -12.30 4.93 17.00
C ALA A 483 -11.36 5.60 15.98
N ILE A 484 -10.22 4.97 15.66
CA ILE A 484 -9.30 5.47 14.63
C ILE A 484 -9.93 5.41 13.23
N ALA A 485 -10.54 4.28 12.86
CA ALA A 485 -11.16 4.08 11.55
C ALA A 485 -12.26 5.10 11.28
N THR A 486 -13.10 5.36 12.29
CA THR A 486 -14.20 6.33 12.25
C THR A 486 -13.66 7.75 12.14
N ARG A 487 -12.71 8.13 13.03
CA ARG A 487 -12.18 9.51 13.07
C ARG A 487 -11.45 9.89 11.78
N PHE A 488 -10.68 8.97 11.21
CA PHE A 488 -9.82 9.24 10.06
C PHE A 488 -10.38 8.74 8.73
N ASN A 489 -11.54 8.07 8.75
CA ASN A 489 -12.20 7.47 7.59
C ASN A 489 -11.25 6.58 6.76
N VAL A 490 -10.54 5.68 7.42
CA VAL A 490 -9.58 4.74 6.78
C VAL A 490 -9.73 3.33 7.33
N PRO A 491 -9.35 2.28 6.56
CA PRO A 491 -9.18 0.95 7.14
C PRO A 491 -8.04 0.95 8.17
N VAL A 492 -8.16 0.10 9.20
CA VAL A 492 -7.18 -0.03 10.27
C VAL A 492 -6.76 -1.50 10.41
N GLY A 493 -5.46 -1.73 10.31
CA GLY A 493 -4.83 -3.02 10.53
C GLY A 493 -4.23 -3.15 11.92
N LEU A 494 -4.53 -4.24 12.62
CA LEU A 494 -4.03 -4.56 13.95
C LEU A 494 -3.09 -5.76 13.93
N VAL A 495 -1.99 -5.65 14.65
CA VAL A 495 -0.99 -6.71 14.73
C VAL A 495 -0.65 -6.96 16.20
N ALA A 496 -1.34 -7.91 16.82
CA ALA A 496 -1.20 -8.21 18.24
C ALA A 496 -0.10 -9.26 18.49
N VAL A 497 0.77 -9.00 19.48
CA VAL A 497 1.84 -9.93 19.88
C VAL A 497 1.99 -10.08 21.40
N GLY A 498 1.06 -9.53 22.21
CA GLY A 498 1.15 -9.53 23.68
C GLY A 498 1.13 -10.93 24.33
N VAL A 499 1.78 -11.06 25.50
CA VAL A 499 1.87 -12.32 26.28
C VAL A 499 1.55 -12.10 27.75
N GLY A 500 0.51 -12.77 28.23
CA GLY A 500 0.05 -12.69 29.61
C GLY A 500 1.15 -12.97 30.64
N ALA A 501 1.10 -12.22 31.74
CA ALA A 501 1.97 -12.35 32.90
C ALA A 501 3.48 -12.25 32.61
N THR A 502 3.87 -11.52 31.56
CA THR A 502 5.29 -11.32 31.21
C THR A 502 5.85 -10.03 31.79
N SER A 503 7.07 -10.13 32.32
CA SER A 503 7.93 -9.00 32.69
C SER A 503 8.65 -8.44 31.45
N VAL A 504 9.01 -7.15 31.45
CA VAL A 504 9.88 -6.55 30.40
C VAL A 504 11.17 -7.34 30.18
N ARG A 505 11.70 -8.01 31.23
CA ARG A 505 12.91 -8.84 31.17
C ARG A 505 12.79 -9.98 30.15
N GLU A 506 11.59 -10.55 29.99
CA GLU A 506 11.32 -11.63 29.04
C GLU A 506 11.30 -11.16 27.58
N TRP A 507 11.15 -9.85 27.37
CA TRP A 507 11.13 -9.20 26.05
C TRP A 507 12.51 -8.78 25.57
N LEU A 508 13.54 -8.89 26.39
CA LEU A 508 14.90 -8.48 26.02
C LEU A 508 15.53 -9.47 25.01
N PRO A 509 16.52 -9.04 24.21
CA PRO A 509 17.29 -9.94 23.36
C PRO A 509 17.92 -11.09 24.14
N ARG A 510 18.17 -12.21 23.44
CA ARG A 510 18.83 -13.38 23.99
C ARG A 510 20.16 -13.01 24.67
N GLY A 511 20.39 -13.56 25.87
CA GLY A 511 21.64 -13.42 26.62
C GLY A 511 21.78 -12.12 27.42
N VAL A 512 20.76 -11.26 27.41
CA VAL A 512 20.74 -10.08 28.29
C VAL A 512 20.49 -10.54 29.71
N ARG A 513 21.42 -10.20 30.61
CA ARG A 513 21.44 -10.64 32.01
C ARG A 513 20.76 -9.64 32.94
N PHE A 514 20.23 -10.16 34.04
CA PHE A 514 19.61 -9.42 35.13
C PHE A 514 19.61 -10.25 36.42
N ASP A 515 19.61 -9.57 37.57
CA ASP A 515 19.87 -10.22 38.85
C ASP A 515 18.65 -10.96 39.43
N ARG A 516 17.44 -10.56 39.03
CA ARG A 516 16.18 -10.99 39.66
C ARG A 516 15.26 -11.72 38.69
N PRO A 517 14.61 -12.83 39.09
CA PRO A 517 13.68 -13.54 38.22
C PRO A 517 12.41 -12.71 37.95
N PRO A 518 11.81 -12.85 36.76
CA PRO A 518 10.48 -12.32 36.44
C PRO A 518 9.35 -13.07 37.16
N THR A 519 8.09 -12.63 37.02
CA THR A 519 6.91 -13.34 37.54
C THR A 519 6.85 -14.78 37.01
N LEU A 520 7.02 -14.97 35.70
CA LEU A 520 7.08 -16.28 35.06
C LEU A 520 8.46 -16.52 34.46
N THR A 521 9.04 -17.68 34.76
CA THR A 521 10.40 -18.00 34.31
C THR A 521 10.47 -18.71 32.96
N GLY A 522 9.34 -18.87 32.26
CA GLY A 522 9.25 -19.68 31.03
C GLY A 522 10.05 -19.12 29.84
N ASN A 523 10.32 -17.80 29.82
CA ASN A 523 11.07 -17.15 28.75
C ASN A 523 12.46 -16.65 29.20
N VAL A 524 12.93 -17.09 30.36
CA VAL A 524 14.25 -16.76 30.91
C VAL A 524 14.93 -18.05 31.37
N ARG A 525 16.24 -18.00 31.60
CA ARG A 525 16.95 -19.11 32.25
C ARG A 525 17.89 -18.59 33.33
N GLN A 526 18.04 -19.37 34.37
CA GLN A 526 19.03 -19.12 35.42
C GLN A 526 20.39 -19.65 34.98
N LEU A 527 21.43 -18.87 35.20
CA LEU A 527 22.81 -19.23 34.96
C LEU A 527 23.42 -19.88 36.21
N GLU A 528 24.53 -20.60 36.03
CA GLU A 528 25.31 -21.17 37.14
C GLU A 528 25.81 -20.10 38.12
N SER A 529 26.00 -18.86 37.66
CA SER A 529 26.35 -17.71 38.49
C SER A 529 25.22 -17.26 39.44
N GLY A 530 24.01 -17.79 39.29
CA GLY A 530 22.80 -17.36 39.99
C GLY A 530 22.06 -16.20 39.31
N GLU A 531 22.69 -15.50 38.37
CA GLU A 531 22.07 -14.50 37.51
C GLU A 531 21.02 -15.12 36.59
N TRP A 532 20.12 -14.31 36.06
CA TRP A 532 19.13 -14.71 35.07
C TRP A 532 19.44 -14.06 33.73
N GLU A 533 19.03 -14.71 32.65
CA GLU A 533 19.10 -14.11 31.31
C GLU A 533 17.84 -14.37 30.48
N SER A 534 17.55 -13.42 29.58
CA SER A 534 16.49 -13.60 28.60
C SER A 534 16.85 -14.67 27.58
N THR A 535 15.88 -15.53 27.26
CA THR A 535 16.00 -16.48 26.15
C THR A 535 15.87 -15.82 24.79
N GLY A 536 15.36 -14.59 24.71
CA GLY A 536 15.11 -13.86 23.47
C GLY A 536 13.89 -14.33 22.66
N ILE A 537 13.14 -15.33 23.14
CA ILE A 537 12.00 -15.91 22.39
C ILE A 537 10.95 -14.85 22.07
N LEU A 538 10.54 -14.04 23.05
CA LEU A 538 9.53 -12.99 22.84
C LEU A 538 10.08 -11.86 21.97
N PHE A 539 11.35 -11.48 22.17
CA PHE A 539 12.03 -10.50 21.32
C PHE A 539 12.05 -10.94 19.85
N ASP A 540 12.48 -12.17 19.58
CA ASP A 540 12.60 -12.71 18.23
C ASP A 540 11.23 -12.86 17.57
N ARG A 541 10.20 -13.24 18.32
CA ARG A 541 8.81 -13.28 17.83
C ARG A 541 8.27 -11.88 17.50
N PHE A 542 8.55 -10.90 18.36
CA PHE A 542 8.17 -9.51 18.10
C PHE A 542 8.90 -8.97 16.86
N LEU A 543 10.21 -9.18 16.77
CA LEU A 543 11.02 -8.79 15.62
C LEU A 543 10.52 -9.45 14.31
N ALA A 544 10.22 -10.76 14.35
CA ALA A 544 9.69 -11.47 13.20
C ALA A 544 8.38 -10.84 12.72
N ARG A 545 7.47 -10.50 13.65
CA ARG A 545 6.21 -9.85 13.31
C ARG A 545 6.41 -8.44 12.73
N VAL A 546 7.34 -7.66 13.29
CA VAL A 546 7.71 -6.35 12.74
C VAL A 546 8.29 -6.48 11.33
N LYS A 547 9.17 -7.45 11.08
CA LYS A 547 9.76 -7.70 9.76
C LYS A 547 8.73 -8.11 8.70
N GLN A 548 7.69 -8.84 9.08
CA GLN A 548 6.57 -9.15 8.16
C GLN A 548 5.85 -7.90 7.65
N LEU A 549 5.98 -6.77 8.35
CA LEU A 549 5.35 -5.49 7.99
C LEU A 549 6.29 -4.54 7.25
N GLU A 550 7.55 -4.90 6.98
CA GLU A 550 8.53 -4.01 6.31
C GLU A 550 7.98 -3.45 4.98
N GLY A 551 7.21 -4.26 4.25
CA GLY A 551 6.61 -3.88 2.98
C GLY A 551 5.29 -3.12 3.06
N SER A 552 4.47 -3.37 4.09
CA SER A 552 3.18 -2.69 4.27
C SER A 552 3.30 -1.43 5.14
N GLY A 553 4.37 -1.33 5.93
CA GLY A 553 4.56 -0.32 6.95
C GLY A 553 3.61 -0.48 8.14
N PHE A 554 3.89 0.25 9.21
CA PHE A 554 2.98 0.50 10.32
C PHE A 554 3.27 1.85 10.98
N ARG A 555 2.28 2.40 11.68
CA ARG A 555 2.31 3.74 12.26
C ARG A 555 3.09 3.81 13.56
N ALA A 556 2.81 2.90 14.49
CA ALA A 556 3.43 2.87 15.81
C ALA A 556 3.27 1.50 16.50
N VAL A 557 4.12 1.25 17.48
CA VAL A 557 3.92 0.23 18.51
C VAL A 557 3.11 0.83 19.66
N LEU A 558 2.08 0.12 20.11
CA LEU A 558 1.35 0.39 21.35
C LEU A 558 1.80 -0.61 22.41
N TRP A 559 2.51 -0.13 23.43
CA TRP A 559 3.08 -0.94 24.50
C TRP A 559 2.28 -0.78 25.79
N HIS A 560 1.70 -1.89 26.27
CA HIS A 560 1.00 -1.95 27.55
C HIS A 560 1.54 -3.12 28.38
N GLN A 561 2.46 -2.80 29.29
CA GLN A 561 3.07 -3.76 30.21
C GLN A 561 3.69 -3.04 31.40
N GLY A 562 3.63 -3.66 32.56
CA GLY A 562 4.38 -3.27 33.76
C GLY A 562 3.83 -3.86 35.05
N GLU A 563 2.63 -4.44 35.03
CA GLU A 563 2.01 -5.08 36.20
C GLU A 563 2.89 -6.22 36.72
N SER A 564 3.45 -7.06 35.85
CA SER A 564 4.38 -8.15 36.24
C SER A 564 5.75 -7.67 36.74
N ASP A 565 6.03 -6.38 36.69
CA ASP A 565 7.25 -5.77 37.23
C ASP A 565 6.99 -4.94 38.49
N ALA A 566 5.73 -4.57 38.74
CA ALA A 566 5.29 -3.81 39.90
C ALA A 566 4.93 -4.74 41.07
N ASN A 567 5.18 -4.31 42.31
CA ASN A 567 4.55 -4.76 43.57
C ASN A 567 4.25 -6.27 43.68
N GLN A 568 5.16 -7.13 43.20
CA GLN A 568 4.95 -8.57 43.21
C GLN A 568 4.93 -9.08 44.66
N LYS A 569 4.02 -10.03 44.96
CA LYS A 569 3.92 -10.66 46.29
C LYS A 569 5.25 -11.19 46.82
N ASP A 570 6.09 -11.69 45.92
CA ASP A 570 7.50 -11.96 46.16
C ASP A 570 8.31 -10.70 45.77
N PRO A 571 8.83 -9.92 46.73
CA PRO A 571 9.54 -8.67 46.44
C PRO A 571 10.79 -8.88 45.60
N THR A 572 11.37 -10.09 45.58
CA THR A 572 12.54 -10.42 44.75
C THR A 572 12.20 -10.45 43.26
N ARG A 573 10.91 -10.51 42.90
CA ARG A 573 10.44 -10.46 41.51
C ARG A 573 10.04 -9.05 41.05
N THR A 574 9.88 -8.12 41.98
CA THR A 574 9.62 -6.71 41.68
C THR A 574 10.87 -6.08 41.07
N LEU A 575 10.68 -5.39 39.94
CA LEU A 575 11.76 -4.71 39.22
C LEU A 575 11.83 -3.24 39.67
N PRO A 576 13.01 -2.73 40.08
CA PRO A 576 13.20 -1.31 40.29
C PRO A 576 12.90 -0.49 39.03
N GLY A 577 12.35 0.72 39.18
CA GLY A 577 11.93 1.57 38.07
C GLY A 577 13.07 1.95 37.12
N ASP A 578 14.27 2.18 37.64
CA ASP A 578 15.46 2.44 36.82
C ASP A 578 15.85 1.23 35.95
N ALA A 579 15.79 0.02 36.50
CA ALA A 579 16.02 -1.23 35.78
C ALA A 579 14.91 -1.51 34.76
N TYR A 580 13.65 -1.19 35.07
CA TYR A 580 12.53 -1.25 34.12
C TYR A 580 12.77 -0.32 32.93
N ARG A 581 13.11 0.95 33.22
CA ARG A 581 13.43 1.95 32.19
C ARG A 581 14.57 1.49 31.31
N GLN A 582 15.69 1.05 31.88
CA GLN A 582 16.85 0.56 31.12
C GLN A 582 16.49 -0.63 30.22
N SER A 583 15.66 -1.55 30.73
CA SER A 583 15.16 -2.69 29.96
C SER A 583 14.30 -2.23 28.77
N MET A 584 13.40 -1.28 28.99
CA MET A 584 12.58 -0.68 27.92
C MET A 584 13.43 0.07 26.90
N GLU A 585 14.40 0.88 27.33
CA GLU A 585 15.31 1.60 26.44
C GLU A 585 16.06 0.62 25.54
N LYS A 586 16.58 -0.46 26.12
CA LYS A 586 17.26 -1.53 25.38
C LYS A 586 16.33 -2.24 24.40
N LEU A 587 15.13 -2.63 24.83
CA LEU A 587 14.13 -3.28 23.98
C LEU A 587 13.81 -2.42 22.75
N ILE A 588 13.48 -1.15 22.96
CA ILE A 588 13.12 -0.22 21.88
C ILE A 588 14.30 -0.04 20.91
N GLN A 589 15.50 0.22 21.43
CA GLN A 589 16.69 0.47 20.60
C GLN A 589 17.13 -0.76 19.83
N ASP A 590 17.16 -1.94 20.46
CA ASP A 590 17.60 -3.17 19.80
C ASP A 590 16.56 -3.68 18.81
N LEU A 591 15.26 -3.49 19.08
CA LEU A 591 14.21 -3.84 18.11
C LEU A 591 14.30 -2.96 16.86
N ARG A 592 14.44 -1.63 17.01
CA ARG A 592 14.66 -0.70 15.88
C ARG A 592 15.92 -1.06 15.09
N ARG A 593 17.05 -1.28 15.78
CA ARG A 593 18.33 -1.64 15.15
C ARG A 593 18.22 -2.94 14.35
N LYS A 594 17.59 -3.98 14.91
CA LYS A 594 17.46 -5.29 14.24
C LYS A 594 16.37 -5.34 13.17
N ALA A 595 15.32 -4.51 13.31
CA ALA A 595 14.33 -4.30 12.26
C ALA A 595 14.94 -3.61 11.05
N GLY A 596 15.85 -2.66 11.27
CA GLY A 596 16.53 -1.90 10.22
C GLY A 596 15.85 -0.57 9.88
N TRP A 597 14.79 -0.20 10.61
CA TRP A 597 14.14 1.10 10.51
C TRP A 597 13.62 1.60 11.86
N ASP A 598 13.40 2.90 11.96
CA ASP A 598 12.86 3.55 13.15
C ASP A 598 11.33 3.63 13.08
N PHE A 599 10.67 3.47 14.22
CA PHE A 599 9.21 3.55 14.35
C PHE A 599 8.80 4.07 15.73
N PRO A 600 7.71 4.88 15.82
CA PRO A 600 7.21 5.41 17.08
C PRO A 600 6.71 4.32 18.03
N TRP A 601 6.84 4.59 19.33
CA TRP A 601 6.29 3.77 20.41
C TRP A 601 5.40 4.65 21.26
N PHE A 602 4.21 4.18 21.59
CA PHE A 602 3.44 4.70 22.69
C PHE A 602 3.56 3.73 23.87
N VAL A 603 3.84 4.25 25.06
CA VAL A 603 3.97 3.44 26.28
C VAL A 603 2.89 3.88 27.25
N ALA A 604 2.05 2.96 27.73
CA ALA A 604 1.02 3.25 28.75
C ALA A 604 1.61 3.35 30.16
N LEU A 605 0.88 3.98 31.09
CA LEU A 605 1.11 3.75 32.52
C LEU A 605 0.32 2.53 32.92
N ALA A 606 1.04 1.44 33.20
CA ALA A 606 0.47 0.14 33.48
C ALA A 606 1.24 -0.52 34.63
N SER A 607 0.64 -0.56 35.81
CA SER A 607 1.21 -1.14 37.03
C SER A 607 0.17 -1.61 38.07
N TYR A 608 -1.12 -1.45 37.78
CA TYR A 608 -2.25 -1.85 38.64
C TYR A 608 -2.35 -3.37 38.84
N HIS A 609 -2.72 -3.80 40.06
CA HIS A 609 -3.13 -5.19 40.34
C HIS A 609 -4.56 -5.31 40.83
N THR A 610 -4.92 -4.58 41.88
CA THR A 610 -6.23 -4.66 42.55
C THR A 610 -6.59 -3.29 43.14
N PRO A 611 -7.81 -3.09 43.67
CA PRO A 611 -8.16 -1.84 44.35
C PRO A 611 -7.25 -1.49 45.54
N GLU A 612 -6.67 -2.51 46.19
CA GLU A 612 -5.72 -2.36 47.30
C GLU A 612 -4.28 -2.13 46.84
N ASP A 613 -3.98 -2.42 45.57
CA ASP A 613 -2.70 -2.14 44.90
C ASP A 613 -2.95 -1.44 43.56
N PRO A 614 -3.33 -0.15 43.60
CA PRO A 614 -3.79 0.59 42.43
C PRO A 614 -2.67 1.00 41.47
N GLY A 615 -1.40 0.75 41.82
CA GLY A 615 -0.25 1.01 40.95
C GLY A 615 1.05 1.21 41.72
N SER A 616 2.16 1.17 40.97
CA SER A 616 3.52 1.40 41.47
C SER A 616 4.05 2.74 40.99
N SER A 617 4.30 3.67 41.92
CA SER A 617 4.87 4.98 41.60
C SER A 617 6.21 4.89 40.89
N ASP A 618 7.01 3.86 41.21
CA ASP A 618 8.34 3.65 40.65
C ASP A 618 8.27 3.21 39.18
N ILE A 619 7.46 2.18 38.88
CA ILE A 619 7.24 1.73 37.50
C ILE A 619 6.55 2.81 36.65
N ARG A 620 5.56 3.51 37.21
CA ARG A 620 4.88 4.62 36.51
C ARG A 620 5.85 5.77 36.20
N ALA A 621 6.74 6.11 37.13
CA ALA A 621 7.76 7.12 36.90
C ALA A 621 8.75 6.68 35.81
N ALA A 622 9.12 5.40 35.78
CA ALA A 622 9.97 4.81 34.75
C ALA A 622 9.32 4.85 33.35
N GLN A 623 8.04 4.47 33.25
CA GLN A 623 7.25 4.55 32.02
C GLN A 623 7.17 6.01 31.53
N ALA A 624 6.82 6.95 32.42
CA ALA A 624 6.75 8.37 32.08
C ALA A 624 8.10 8.97 31.68
N ALA A 625 9.21 8.49 32.25
CA ALA A 625 10.56 8.94 31.90
C ALA A 625 10.94 8.61 30.45
N LEU A 626 10.39 7.53 29.87
CA LEU A 626 10.57 7.20 28.45
C LEU A 626 9.92 8.24 27.53
N TRP A 627 8.80 8.83 27.95
CA TRP A 627 8.15 9.92 27.21
C TRP A 627 8.90 11.23 27.36
N LYS A 628 9.29 11.56 28.59
CA LYS A 628 10.00 12.82 28.92
C LYS A 628 11.36 12.91 28.23
N SER A 629 12.02 11.78 27.97
CA SER A 629 13.27 11.73 27.21
C SER A 629 13.07 11.81 25.69
N GLY A 630 11.84 11.69 25.21
CA GLY A 630 11.50 11.63 23.78
C GLY A 630 11.76 10.26 23.13
N LEU A 631 12.08 9.22 23.90
CA LEU A 631 12.29 7.88 23.36
C LEU A 631 10.98 7.21 22.92
N ALA A 632 9.91 7.49 23.65
CA ALA A 632 8.54 7.05 23.38
C ALA A 632 7.55 8.23 23.47
N LEU A 633 6.32 7.98 23.04
CA LEU A 633 5.17 8.87 23.12
C LEU A 633 4.29 8.43 24.30
N GLU A 634 3.53 9.38 24.82
CA GLU A 634 2.64 9.17 25.96
C GLU A 634 1.44 8.29 25.57
N GLY A 635 1.34 7.12 26.18
CA GLY A 635 0.15 6.25 26.14
C GLY A 635 -0.86 6.58 27.24
N PRO A 636 -1.98 5.83 27.33
CA PRO A 636 -3.00 6.09 28.33
C PRO A 636 -2.53 5.72 29.74
N ASP A 637 -3.12 6.38 30.74
CA ASP A 637 -3.02 5.94 32.13
C ASP A 637 -4.07 4.85 32.36
N SER A 638 -3.63 3.59 32.32
CA SER A 638 -4.53 2.46 32.46
C SER A 638 -4.81 2.13 33.93
N ASP A 639 -3.89 2.48 34.84
CA ASP A 639 -4.09 2.31 36.30
C ASP A 639 -5.27 3.14 36.82
N ALA A 640 -5.57 4.27 36.17
CA ALA A 640 -6.72 5.11 36.51
C ALA A 640 -8.09 4.44 36.21
N LEU A 641 -8.10 3.36 35.42
CA LEU A 641 -9.29 2.58 35.13
C LEU A 641 -9.52 1.59 36.28
N THR A 642 -10.50 1.85 37.12
CA THR A 642 -10.79 1.07 38.35
C THR A 642 -12.28 0.78 38.46
N GLY A 643 -12.72 0.09 39.53
CA GLY A 643 -14.13 -0.18 39.76
C GLY A 643 -14.73 -1.08 38.67
N ASN A 644 -15.92 -0.77 38.18
CA ASN A 644 -16.62 -1.56 37.14
C ASN A 644 -15.85 -1.70 35.82
N LEU A 645 -14.77 -0.94 35.61
CA LEU A 645 -13.89 -1.06 34.45
C LEU A 645 -12.86 -2.20 34.59
N ARG A 646 -12.74 -2.82 35.77
CA ARG A 646 -11.90 -4.01 36.00
C ARG A 646 -12.77 -5.26 36.09
N ASP A 647 -12.20 -6.39 35.69
CA ASP A 647 -12.86 -7.69 35.73
C ASP A 647 -13.16 -8.13 37.18
N SER A 648 -13.88 -9.25 37.30
CA SER A 648 -14.21 -9.84 38.61
C SER A 648 -14.98 -8.85 39.52
N GLY A 649 -15.89 -8.07 38.94
CA GLY A 649 -16.68 -7.06 39.66
C GLY A 649 -15.82 -5.91 40.21
N GLY A 650 -14.75 -5.55 39.50
CA GLY A 650 -13.85 -4.46 39.85
C GLY A 650 -12.70 -4.81 40.77
N LYS A 651 -12.47 -6.10 41.04
CA LYS A 651 -11.43 -6.59 41.95
C LYS A 651 -10.23 -7.20 41.23
N GLY A 652 -10.38 -7.54 39.95
CA GLY A 652 -9.32 -8.19 39.19
C GLY A 652 -8.37 -7.18 38.53
N VAL A 653 -7.30 -7.73 37.95
CA VAL A 653 -6.21 -6.99 37.29
C VAL A 653 -6.54 -6.66 35.83
N HIS A 654 -7.45 -7.41 35.21
CA HIS A 654 -7.81 -7.24 33.81
C HIS A 654 -9.02 -6.31 33.67
N PHE A 655 -9.38 -5.99 32.44
CA PHE A 655 -10.51 -5.11 32.15
C PHE A 655 -11.81 -5.91 32.00
N SER A 656 -12.91 -5.34 32.49
CA SER A 656 -14.27 -5.81 32.17
C SER A 656 -14.62 -5.50 30.72
N GLY A 657 -15.77 -5.97 30.22
CA GLY A 657 -16.25 -5.60 28.88
C GLY A 657 -16.35 -4.08 28.67
N GLU A 658 -16.92 -3.36 29.64
CA GLU A 658 -16.97 -1.89 29.64
C GLU A 658 -15.56 -1.29 29.71
N GLY A 659 -14.70 -1.86 30.56
CA GLY A 659 -13.31 -1.46 30.72
C GLY A 659 -12.51 -1.53 29.42
N LEU A 660 -12.70 -2.56 28.61
CA LEU A 660 -12.03 -2.71 27.31
C LEU A 660 -12.44 -1.61 26.33
N GLY A 661 -13.72 -1.23 26.31
CA GLY A 661 -14.23 -0.11 25.52
C GLY A 661 -13.58 1.22 25.93
N VAL A 662 -13.56 1.51 27.24
CA VAL A 662 -12.95 2.73 27.78
C VAL A 662 -11.43 2.74 27.54
N HIS A 663 -10.75 1.61 27.72
CA HIS A 663 -9.33 1.46 27.47
C HIS A 663 -8.99 1.74 26.00
N GLY A 664 -9.77 1.20 25.06
CA GLY A 664 -9.62 1.47 23.63
C GLY A 664 -9.82 2.95 23.29
N ALA A 665 -10.81 3.60 23.89
CA ALA A 665 -11.06 5.03 23.74
C ALA A 665 -9.89 5.88 24.26
N LYS A 666 -9.30 5.54 25.42
CA LYS A 666 -8.14 6.24 25.97
C LYS A 666 -6.88 6.08 25.11
N TRP A 667 -6.69 4.92 24.50
CA TRP A 667 -5.64 4.74 23.50
C TRP A 667 -5.86 5.67 22.30
N ALA A 668 -7.09 5.72 21.77
CA ALA A 668 -7.42 6.60 20.66
C ALA A 668 -7.26 8.09 21.02
N GLU A 669 -7.57 8.48 22.26
CA GLU A 669 -7.36 9.84 22.79
C GLU A 669 -5.89 10.28 22.73
N LYS A 670 -4.96 9.36 23.01
CA LYS A 670 -3.51 9.64 22.94
C LYS A 670 -2.98 9.59 21.51
N VAL A 671 -3.41 8.61 20.73
CA VAL A 671 -2.89 8.38 19.37
C VAL A 671 -3.43 9.42 18.38
N SER A 672 -4.71 9.80 18.47
CA SER A 672 -5.37 10.61 17.44
C SER A 672 -4.77 12.01 17.27
N PRO A 673 -4.52 12.81 18.33
CA PRO A 673 -3.94 14.14 18.16
C PRO A 673 -2.53 14.07 17.56
N TRP A 674 -1.73 13.10 18.02
CA TRP A 674 -0.42 12.88 17.43
C TRP A 674 -0.54 12.49 15.96
N LEU A 675 -1.43 11.56 15.61
CA LEU A 675 -1.65 11.15 14.23
C LEU A 675 -2.11 12.32 13.35
N GLU A 676 -2.98 13.19 13.84
CA GLU A 676 -3.38 14.43 13.14
C GLU A 676 -2.16 15.28 12.82
N THR A 677 -1.25 15.52 13.77
CA THR A 677 -0.02 16.28 13.50
C THR A 677 0.86 15.64 12.43
N GLN A 678 0.94 14.30 12.40
CA GLN A 678 1.69 13.58 11.38
C GLN A 678 1.07 13.70 10.00
N LEU A 679 -0.25 13.88 9.92
CA LEU A 679 -1.00 13.96 8.66
C LEU A 679 -1.18 15.39 8.13
N THR A 680 -1.16 16.40 9.02
CA THR A 680 -1.27 17.83 8.67
C THR A 680 0.07 18.48 8.39
N ALA A 681 1.17 17.90 8.86
CA ALA A 681 2.50 18.29 8.41
C ALA A 681 2.58 18.12 6.88
N ALA A 682 2.99 19.16 6.15
CA ALA A 682 3.27 19.07 4.72
C ALA A 682 4.12 17.81 4.47
N PRO A 683 3.81 16.99 3.45
CA PRO A 683 4.22 15.59 3.39
C PRO A 683 5.70 15.42 3.70
N SER A 684 6.00 15.04 4.94
CA SER A 684 7.31 14.54 5.30
C SER A 684 7.37 13.14 4.71
N LYS A 685 8.13 13.00 3.62
CA LYS A 685 8.51 11.69 3.08
C LYS A 685 8.96 10.76 4.22
N PRO A 686 8.73 9.43 4.11
CA PRO A 686 9.15 8.47 5.12
C PRO A 686 10.58 8.76 5.61
N LYS A 687 10.81 8.68 6.92
CA LYS A 687 12.15 8.70 7.52
C LYS A 687 12.93 7.45 7.06
N VAL A 688 13.43 7.49 5.84
CA VAL A 688 14.80 7.08 5.58
C VAL A 688 15.62 8.17 6.23
N THR A 689 16.43 7.87 7.23
CA THR A 689 17.24 8.90 7.89
C THR A 689 18.35 9.35 6.96
N GLY A 690 17.99 10.31 6.13
CA GLY A 690 18.86 11.24 5.43
C GLY A 690 18.55 11.40 3.93
N PRO A 691 18.84 12.56 3.34
CA PRO A 691 18.54 12.86 1.94
C PRO A 691 19.18 11.90 0.94
N THR A 692 18.37 11.37 0.03
CA THR A 692 18.81 10.91 -1.28
C THR A 692 19.27 12.13 -2.10
N PRO A 693 20.45 12.12 -2.74
CA PRO A 693 20.82 13.19 -3.65
C PRO A 693 19.78 13.37 -4.76
N ARG A 694 19.56 14.60 -5.22
CA ARG A 694 18.57 14.90 -6.28
C ARG A 694 18.92 14.23 -7.60
N LEU A 695 20.22 13.99 -7.83
CA LEU A 695 20.71 13.24 -8.97
C LEU A 695 20.81 11.75 -8.62
N ALA A 696 20.10 10.93 -9.38
CA ALA A 696 20.31 9.48 -9.46
C ALA A 696 20.75 9.10 -10.87
N LEU A 697 21.77 8.25 -10.96
CA LEU A 697 22.28 7.69 -12.21
C LEU A 697 22.10 6.15 -12.21
N PRO A 698 22.13 5.50 -13.39
CA PRO A 698 22.16 4.04 -13.46
C PRO A 698 23.32 3.50 -12.62
N GLY A 699 23.03 2.51 -11.76
CA GLY A 699 24.03 1.99 -10.80
C GLY A 699 24.18 2.79 -9.51
N THR A 700 23.21 3.65 -9.17
CA THR A 700 23.17 4.32 -7.86
C THR A 700 22.83 3.33 -6.75
N GLU A 701 23.69 3.24 -5.76
CA GLU A 701 23.45 2.62 -4.47
C GLU A 701 23.27 3.71 -3.40
N HIS A 702 22.34 3.46 -2.47
CA HIS A 702 22.19 4.23 -1.26
C HIS A 702 22.53 3.34 -0.07
N PHE A 703 23.33 3.87 0.85
CA PHE A 703 23.76 3.13 2.04
C PHE A 703 23.99 4.10 3.20
N THR A 704 24.32 3.57 4.36
CA THR A 704 24.62 4.37 5.55
C THR A 704 26.08 4.20 5.95
N VAL A 705 26.73 5.30 6.28
CA VAL A 705 28.04 5.33 6.94
C VAL A 705 27.81 5.81 8.36
N GLY A 706 27.86 4.89 9.32
CA GLY A 706 27.34 5.14 10.66
C GLY A 706 25.82 5.35 10.60
N ASP A 707 25.34 6.49 11.09
CA ASP A 707 23.94 6.94 11.03
C ASP A 707 23.66 7.91 9.87
N ARG A 708 24.64 8.16 9.00
CA ARG A 708 24.56 9.17 7.94
C ARG A 708 24.27 8.56 6.57
N PRO A 709 23.38 9.15 5.77
CA PRO A 709 23.11 8.68 4.42
C PRO A 709 24.34 8.90 3.54
N ALA A 710 24.60 7.94 2.68
CA ALA A 710 25.63 7.98 1.66
C ALA A 710 25.05 7.50 0.33
N PHE A 711 25.66 7.94 -0.75
CA PHE A 711 25.37 7.45 -2.08
C PHE A 711 26.64 6.95 -2.75
N LEU A 712 26.45 6.06 -3.71
CA LEU A 712 27.50 5.54 -4.56
C LEU A 712 26.96 5.36 -5.97
N PHE A 713 27.50 6.07 -6.95
CA PHE A 713 27.26 5.81 -8.35
C PHE A 713 28.32 4.83 -8.86
N LEU A 714 27.91 3.61 -9.19
CA LEU A 714 28.79 2.58 -9.72
C LEU A 714 28.83 2.60 -11.26
N PRO A 715 30.02 2.40 -11.86
CA PRO A 715 30.13 2.03 -13.26
C PRO A 715 29.35 0.76 -13.61
N ALA A 716 29.03 0.61 -14.89
CA ALA A 716 28.53 -0.65 -15.41
C ALA A 716 29.52 -1.79 -15.09
N PRO A 717 29.06 -3.01 -14.75
CA PRO A 717 29.92 -4.10 -14.27
C PRO A 717 31.17 -4.36 -15.12
N GLU A 718 31.06 -4.28 -16.44
CA GLU A 718 32.13 -4.48 -17.41
C GLU A 718 33.21 -3.39 -17.38
N LYS A 719 32.95 -2.25 -16.73
CA LYS A 719 33.88 -1.13 -16.55
C LYS A 719 34.46 -1.05 -15.14
N ARG A 720 34.04 -1.94 -14.22
CA ARG A 720 34.53 -1.95 -12.84
C ARG A 720 35.92 -2.57 -12.78
N SER A 721 36.75 -2.08 -11.88
CA SER A 721 38.09 -2.61 -11.62
C SER A 721 38.32 -2.81 -10.13
N THR A 722 39.36 -3.56 -9.77
CA THR A 722 39.80 -3.70 -8.37
C THR A 722 41.30 -3.37 -8.29
N PRO A 723 41.70 -2.33 -7.54
CA PRO A 723 40.82 -1.46 -6.78
C PRO A 723 39.93 -0.57 -7.68
N GLN A 724 38.73 -0.25 -7.22
CA GLN A 724 37.76 0.58 -7.96
C GLN A 724 38.17 2.06 -7.86
N PRO A 725 38.53 2.74 -8.97
CA PRO A 725 38.78 4.19 -8.96
C PRO A 725 37.49 4.95 -8.67
N TRP A 726 37.59 6.05 -7.93
CA TRP A 726 36.41 6.79 -7.49
C TRP A 726 36.63 8.28 -7.23
N ILE A 727 35.54 9.02 -7.34
CA ILE A 727 35.38 10.42 -6.97
C ILE A 727 34.75 10.50 -5.58
N PHE A 728 35.39 11.23 -4.67
CA PHE A 728 34.81 11.59 -3.38
C PHE A 728 34.12 12.96 -3.53
N TYR A 729 32.80 12.96 -3.49
CA TYR A 729 31.97 14.13 -3.77
C TYR A 729 31.52 14.87 -2.50
N ALA A 730 31.53 16.21 -2.54
CA ALA A 730 30.90 17.08 -1.54
C ALA A 730 30.35 18.39 -2.18
N PRO A 731 29.27 18.97 -1.60
CA PRO A 731 28.58 18.51 -0.40
C PRO A 731 27.53 17.45 -0.74
N THR A 732 27.37 16.43 0.10
CA THR A 732 26.23 15.50 0.00
C THR A 732 25.14 16.00 0.93
N LEU A 733 24.08 16.59 0.36
CA LEU A 733 22.97 17.23 1.09
C LEU A 733 21.67 16.99 0.31
N PRO A 734 20.47 17.33 0.83
CA PRO A 734 19.21 17.10 0.10
C PRO A 734 19.12 17.74 -1.28
N ALA A 735 19.95 18.74 -1.56
CA ALA A 735 20.03 19.39 -2.84
C ALA A 735 21.14 18.86 -3.76
N TYR A 736 22.09 18.05 -3.28
CA TYR A 736 23.35 17.76 -3.99
C TYR A 736 23.77 16.28 -3.93
N PRO A 737 24.36 15.72 -5.01
CA PRO A 737 24.44 16.31 -6.35
C PRO A 737 23.04 16.55 -6.97
N ASP A 738 22.96 17.52 -7.87
CA ASP A 738 21.73 17.85 -8.63
C ASP A 738 21.87 17.60 -10.13
N GLY A 739 20.79 17.91 -10.87
CA GLY A 739 20.72 17.69 -12.31
C GLY A 739 21.76 18.48 -13.13
N ALA A 740 22.31 19.57 -12.61
CA ALA A 740 23.32 20.35 -13.33
C ALA A 740 24.61 19.54 -13.49
N GLU A 741 24.96 18.73 -12.49
CA GLU A 741 26.17 17.89 -12.49
C GLU A 741 25.96 16.54 -13.22
N ARG A 742 24.76 16.28 -13.77
CA ARG A 742 24.42 15.01 -14.43
C ARG A 742 25.44 14.63 -15.49
N TRP A 743 25.78 15.57 -16.38
CA TRP A 743 26.67 15.30 -17.51
C TRP A 743 28.03 14.79 -17.04
N MET A 744 28.67 15.48 -16.10
CA MET A 744 30.00 15.10 -15.61
C MET A 744 30.00 13.78 -14.84
N HIS A 745 28.98 13.54 -13.99
CA HIS A 745 28.87 12.26 -13.30
C HIS A 745 28.64 11.09 -14.28
N GLN A 746 27.90 11.31 -15.37
CA GLN A 746 27.79 10.32 -16.45
C GLN A 746 29.14 10.05 -17.13
N GLN A 747 29.98 11.07 -17.35
CA GLN A 747 31.32 10.87 -17.89
C GLN A 747 32.21 10.05 -16.95
N PHE A 748 32.17 10.31 -15.63
CA PHE A 748 32.95 9.54 -14.64
C PHE A 748 32.60 8.05 -14.69
N ILE A 749 31.31 7.74 -14.62
CA ILE A 749 30.78 6.37 -14.63
C ILE A 749 31.07 5.70 -15.99
N ALA A 750 30.91 6.43 -17.08
CA ALA A 750 31.24 5.95 -18.42
C ALA A 750 32.73 5.62 -18.58
N ALA A 751 33.61 6.28 -17.82
CA ALA A 751 35.03 6.01 -17.77
C ALA A 751 35.42 4.92 -16.74
N GLY A 752 34.46 4.24 -16.11
CA GLY A 752 34.77 3.22 -15.10
C GLY A 752 35.15 3.79 -13.73
N VAL A 753 34.90 5.08 -13.48
CA VAL A 753 35.17 5.75 -12.21
C VAL A 753 33.88 5.90 -11.42
N ALA A 754 33.84 5.37 -10.21
CA ALA A 754 32.70 5.48 -9.32
C ALA A 754 32.61 6.88 -8.69
N VAL A 755 31.46 7.25 -8.13
CA VAL A 755 31.31 8.52 -7.39
C VAL A 755 30.63 8.22 -6.07
N ALA A 756 31.18 8.66 -4.94
CA ALA A 756 30.57 8.45 -3.64
C ALA A 756 30.61 9.70 -2.79
N GLY A 757 29.61 9.85 -1.92
CA GLY A 757 29.55 10.94 -0.95
C GLY A 757 28.67 10.58 0.24
N VAL A 758 28.90 11.25 1.37
CA VAL A 758 28.17 11.04 2.64
C VAL A 758 27.71 12.37 3.22
N ASP A 759 26.48 12.40 3.73
CA ASP A 759 25.90 13.59 4.35
C ASP A 759 26.48 13.84 5.75
N VAL A 760 27.19 14.96 5.87
CA VAL A 760 27.75 15.43 7.14
C VAL A 760 27.07 16.71 7.64
N GLY A 761 25.94 17.10 7.03
CA GLY A 761 25.23 18.34 7.26
C GLY A 761 26.00 19.57 6.76
N GLU A 762 25.49 20.76 7.10
CA GLU A 762 26.13 22.06 6.86
C GLU A 762 27.35 22.25 7.80
N ALA A 763 28.41 21.48 7.56
CA ALA A 763 29.59 21.42 8.39
C ALA A 763 30.71 22.39 7.98
N TYR A 764 30.61 23.03 6.81
CA TYR A 764 31.51 24.07 6.28
C TYR A 764 33.02 23.76 6.38
N GLY A 765 33.41 22.49 6.31
CA GLY A 765 34.81 22.06 6.43
C GLY A 765 35.32 21.95 7.86
N SER A 766 34.44 21.93 8.86
CA SER A 766 34.82 21.75 10.28
C SER A 766 35.50 20.40 10.55
N PRO A 767 36.45 20.32 11.52
CA PRO A 767 37.11 19.05 11.86
C PRO A 767 36.13 17.94 12.26
N LYS A 768 34.96 18.30 12.80
CA LYS A 768 33.92 17.34 13.20
C LYS A 768 33.42 16.51 12.01
N SER A 769 33.38 17.06 10.79
CA SER A 769 32.93 16.29 9.63
C SER A 769 33.95 15.26 9.14
N HIS A 770 35.22 15.36 9.54
CA HIS A 770 36.28 14.46 9.06
C HIS A 770 36.04 13.01 9.49
N ALA A 771 35.51 12.78 10.70
CA ALA A 771 35.25 11.42 11.18
C ALA A 771 34.26 10.65 10.28
N THR A 772 33.22 11.31 9.78
CA THR A 772 32.25 10.69 8.86
C THR A 772 32.85 10.49 7.48
N PHE A 773 33.69 11.41 7.00
CA PHE A 773 34.42 11.24 5.74
C PHE A 773 35.44 10.09 5.80
N ASP A 774 36.14 9.95 6.92
CA ASP A 774 37.04 8.82 7.18
C ASP A 774 36.27 7.50 7.24
N ALA A 775 35.06 7.51 7.82
CA ALA A 775 34.21 6.32 7.84
C ALA A 775 33.73 5.91 6.44
N LEU A 776 33.40 6.87 5.56
CA LEU A 776 33.06 6.59 4.16
C LEU A 776 34.28 6.05 3.40
N HIS A 777 35.44 6.70 3.58
CA HIS A 777 36.69 6.28 2.95
C HIS A 777 37.05 4.85 3.36
N ARG A 778 36.97 4.53 4.67
CA ARG A 778 37.21 3.19 5.21
C ARG A 778 36.23 2.17 4.65
N GLU A 779 34.94 2.47 4.65
CA GLU A 779 33.92 1.56 4.12
C GLU A 779 34.19 1.21 2.66
N LEU A 780 34.52 2.20 1.83
CA LEU A 780 34.81 1.95 0.42
C LEU A 780 36.11 1.18 0.21
N THR A 781 37.17 1.54 0.93
CA THR A 781 38.52 1.02 0.68
C THR A 781 38.78 -0.34 1.33
N GLU A 782 38.32 -0.54 2.57
CA GLU A 782 38.54 -1.78 3.32
C GLU A 782 37.47 -2.84 3.01
N ASN A 783 36.20 -2.43 2.86
CA ASN A 783 35.09 -3.38 2.74
C ASN A 783 34.59 -3.58 1.31
N ARG A 784 34.81 -2.61 0.42
CA ARG A 784 34.23 -2.62 -0.94
C ARG A 784 35.26 -2.64 -2.08
N GLY A 785 36.56 -2.71 -1.75
CA GLY A 785 37.63 -2.85 -2.74
C GLY A 785 37.88 -1.60 -3.58
N PHE A 786 37.61 -0.41 -3.04
CA PHE A 786 37.90 0.86 -3.70
C PHE A 786 39.35 1.29 -3.52
N ALA A 787 39.82 2.12 -4.43
CA ALA A 787 41.17 2.70 -4.39
C ALA A 787 41.38 3.55 -3.14
N ALA A 788 42.53 3.39 -2.48
CA ALA A 788 42.86 4.14 -1.26
C ALA A 788 42.98 5.66 -1.49
N LYS A 789 43.20 6.10 -2.74
CA LYS A 789 43.36 7.51 -3.11
C LYS A 789 42.27 7.95 -4.11
N PRO A 790 41.11 8.45 -3.65
CA PRO A 790 40.13 9.10 -4.53
C PRO A 790 40.63 10.42 -5.14
N CYS A 791 39.97 10.83 -6.23
CA CYS A 791 39.95 12.24 -6.63
C CYS A 791 38.77 12.95 -5.94
N LEU A 792 38.99 14.09 -5.31
CA LEU A 792 37.95 14.81 -4.58
C LEU A 792 37.24 15.82 -5.48
N PHE A 793 35.94 16.01 -5.28
CA PHE A 793 35.14 16.97 -6.04
C PHE A 793 34.28 17.83 -5.11
N GLY A 794 34.56 19.14 -5.09
CA GLY A 794 33.80 20.15 -4.34
C GLY A 794 33.09 21.17 -5.24
N ARG A 795 31.76 21.27 -5.14
CA ARG A 795 30.98 22.34 -5.79
C ARG A 795 30.59 23.44 -4.80
N SER A 796 30.76 24.71 -5.17
CA SER A 796 30.39 25.86 -4.32
C SER A 796 30.97 25.65 -2.91
N ARG A 797 30.16 25.76 -1.85
CA ARG A 797 30.58 25.53 -0.47
C ARG A 797 31.21 24.16 -0.23
N GLY A 798 30.91 23.13 -1.04
CA GLY A 798 31.56 21.82 -0.98
C GLY A 798 33.08 21.87 -1.10
N GLY A 799 33.65 22.92 -1.70
CA GLY A 799 35.08 23.19 -1.70
C GLY A 799 35.70 23.17 -0.28
N LEU A 800 34.98 23.69 0.73
CA LEU A 800 35.43 23.71 2.12
C LEU A 800 35.56 22.29 2.71
N TRP A 801 34.65 21.39 2.35
CA TRP A 801 34.66 20.00 2.83
C TRP A 801 35.85 19.23 2.26
N VAL A 802 36.00 19.24 0.94
CA VAL A 802 37.03 18.43 0.26
C VAL A 802 38.43 18.94 0.53
N SER A 803 38.63 20.27 0.56
CA SER A 803 39.95 20.85 0.85
C SER A 803 40.35 20.65 2.31
N SER A 804 39.44 20.87 3.26
CA SER A 804 39.70 20.65 4.69
C SER A 804 40.10 19.19 4.98
N TRP A 805 39.38 18.22 4.41
CA TRP A 805 39.72 16.80 4.61
C TRP A 805 41.02 16.41 3.90
N ALA A 806 41.28 16.92 2.69
CA ALA A 806 42.52 16.69 1.96
C ALA A 806 43.75 17.21 2.70
N ILE A 807 43.64 18.36 3.35
CA ILE A 807 44.74 18.97 4.10
C ILE A 807 45.17 18.08 5.27
N VAL A 808 44.22 17.37 5.90
CA VAL A 808 44.50 16.44 7.00
C VAL A 808 44.91 15.06 6.49
N ASN A 809 44.52 14.69 5.26
CA ASN A 809 44.76 13.38 4.68
C ASN A 809 45.47 13.43 3.30
N PRO A 810 46.57 14.19 3.11
CA PRO A 810 47.16 14.37 1.78
C PRO A 810 47.60 13.04 1.14
N GLN A 811 48.04 12.07 1.95
CA GLN A 811 48.43 10.73 1.50
C GLN A 811 47.27 9.89 0.93
N ARG A 812 46.01 10.28 1.19
CA ARG A 812 44.80 9.59 0.74
C ARG A 812 44.13 10.27 -0.46
N VAL A 813 44.80 11.21 -1.13
CA VAL A 813 44.20 12.01 -2.21
C VAL A 813 45.01 11.84 -3.50
N ALA A 814 44.32 11.60 -4.61
CA ALA A 814 44.92 11.50 -5.94
C ALA A 814 44.81 12.81 -6.75
N GLY A 815 43.86 13.68 -6.41
CA GLY A 815 43.67 15.01 -7.01
C GLY A 815 42.40 15.69 -6.50
N ILE A 816 42.21 16.97 -6.81
CA ILE A 816 41.03 17.76 -6.42
C ILE A 816 40.45 18.46 -7.66
N VAL A 817 39.13 18.40 -7.82
CA VAL A 817 38.38 19.22 -8.78
C VAL A 817 37.32 20.07 -8.09
N GLY A 818 36.98 21.23 -8.68
CA GLY A 818 35.90 22.04 -8.15
C GLY A 818 35.25 23.01 -9.14
N ILE A 819 33.97 23.27 -8.90
CA ILE A 819 33.14 24.23 -9.64
C ILE A 819 32.83 25.40 -8.71
N TYR A 820 33.27 26.61 -9.09
CA TYR A 820 33.26 27.85 -8.29
C TYR A 820 33.43 27.57 -6.78
N PRO A 821 34.46 26.80 -6.40
CA PRO A 821 34.53 26.24 -5.07
C PRO A 821 34.89 27.33 -4.06
N VAL A 822 34.25 27.23 -2.90
CA VAL A 822 34.58 28.04 -1.74
C VAL A 822 35.74 27.37 -1.02
N PHE A 823 36.78 28.15 -0.76
CA PHE A 823 37.93 27.74 0.05
C PHE A 823 38.13 28.65 1.25
N ASP A 824 37.54 29.84 1.23
CA ASP A 824 37.57 30.78 2.34
C ASP A 824 36.18 30.94 2.98
N PHE A 825 35.99 30.35 4.17
CA PHE A 825 34.72 30.43 4.89
C PHE A 825 34.33 31.86 5.29
N ARG A 826 35.27 32.83 5.25
CA ARG A 826 35.02 34.25 5.56
C ARG A 826 34.24 34.92 4.43
N THR A 827 34.41 34.44 3.20
CA THR A 827 33.71 34.96 2.02
C THR A 827 32.30 34.38 1.92
N TYR A 828 32.21 33.07 1.85
CA TYR A 828 30.95 32.33 1.84
C TYR A 828 31.11 31.07 2.70
N PRO A 829 30.15 30.69 3.56
CA PRO A 829 28.89 31.38 3.84
C PRO A 829 29.06 32.64 4.73
N GLY A 830 30.30 33.00 5.09
CA GLY A 830 30.61 34.06 6.04
C GLY A 830 30.73 33.54 7.48
N LEU A 831 31.49 34.25 8.31
CA LEU A 831 31.82 33.82 9.68
C LEU A 831 30.59 33.53 10.55
N ALA A 832 29.53 34.34 10.43
CA ALA A 832 28.29 34.15 11.18
C ALA A 832 27.64 32.79 10.92
N ASN A 833 27.69 32.31 9.67
CA ASN A 833 27.09 31.05 9.26
C ASN A 833 28.05 29.87 9.47
N ALA A 834 29.35 30.08 9.33
CA ALA A 834 30.34 29.03 9.49
C ALA A 834 30.60 28.68 10.97
N ALA A 835 30.70 29.68 11.86
CA ALA A 835 31.15 29.49 13.23
C ALA A 835 30.38 28.44 14.07
N PRO A 836 29.04 28.29 13.94
CA PRO A 836 28.30 27.24 14.64
C PRO A 836 28.78 25.82 14.30
N ALA A 837 29.18 25.56 13.04
CA ALA A 837 29.69 24.26 12.63
C ALA A 837 31.04 23.91 13.29
N TYR A 838 31.81 24.93 13.67
CA TYR A 838 33.08 24.81 14.37
C TYR A 838 32.92 24.85 15.90
N GLY A 839 31.71 25.13 16.41
CA GLY A 839 31.47 25.32 17.85
C GLY A 839 32.15 26.57 18.42
N LEU A 840 32.35 27.60 17.59
CA LEU A 840 33.05 28.84 17.93
C LEU A 840 32.14 30.06 17.71
N THR A 841 32.53 31.20 18.26
CA THR A 841 31.94 32.49 17.86
C THR A 841 32.54 32.93 16.51
N PRO A 842 31.88 33.84 15.75
CA PRO A 842 32.45 34.39 14.52
C PRO A 842 33.84 35.00 14.71
N THR A 843 34.05 35.71 15.82
CA THR A 843 35.34 36.31 16.19
C THR A 843 36.39 35.24 16.51
N ASP A 844 36.01 34.20 17.25
CA ASP A 844 36.93 33.10 17.58
C ASP A 844 37.30 32.27 16.34
N LEU A 845 36.35 32.03 15.43
CA LEU A 845 36.63 31.33 14.19
C LEU A 845 37.58 32.15 13.28
N ASP A 846 37.39 33.46 13.21
CA ASP A 846 38.26 34.34 12.42
C ASP A 846 39.68 34.42 12.99
N SER A 847 39.82 34.56 14.32
CA SER A 847 41.14 34.55 14.98
C SER A 847 41.89 33.22 14.80
N ARG A 848 41.15 32.12 14.55
CA ARG A 848 41.69 30.78 14.27
C ARG A 848 41.65 30.42 12.78
N ALA A 849 41.50 31.40 11.88
CA ALA A 849 41.47 31.15 10.45
C ALA A 849 42.74 30.43 9.95
N ALA A 850 43.92 30.71 10.52
CA ALA A 850 45.16 29.99 10.18
C ALA A 850 45.10 28.49 10.51
N GLU A 851 44.30 28.10 11.51
CA GLU A 851 44.12 26.71 11.93
C GLU A 851 43.03 26.00 11.12
N PHE A 852 41.93 26.69 10.80
CA PHE A 852 40.73 26.03 10.27
C PHE A 852 40.36 26.37 8.85
N ASN A 853 40.77 27.54 8.35
CA ASN A 853 40.34 28.01 7.06
C ASN A 853 41.14 27.30 5.97
N PRO A 854 40.50 26.53 5.06
CA PRO A 854 41.24 25.77 4.06
C PRO A 854 42.15 26.65 3.22
N ILE A 855 41.72 27.86 2.85
CA ILE A 855 42.55 28.79 2.06
C ILE A 855 43.86 29.14 2.76
N ALA A 856 43.88 29.27 4.09
CA ALA A 856 45.10 29.59 4.84
C ALA A 856 46.09 28.41 4.92
N ARG A 857 45.68 27.22 4.48
CA ARG A 857 46.38 25.95 4.67
C ARG A 857 46.68 25.23 3.35
N VAL A 858 46.38 25.85 2.21
CA VAL A 858 46.57 25.26 0.86
C VAL A 858 48.02 24.84 0.60
N SER A 859 49.01 25.53 1.18
CA SER A 859 50.43 25.15 1.05
C SER A 859 50.74 23.71 1.46
N ILE A 860 49.92 23.09 2.33
CA ILE A 860 50.06 21.67 2.70
C ILE A 860 49.81 20.77 1.49
N LEU A 861 48.75 21.07 0.71
CA LEU A 861 48.41 20.31 -0.51
C LEU A 861 49.46 20.51 -1.60
N ALA A 862 49.96 21.73 -1.75
CA ALA A 862 51.00 22.05 -2.72
C ALA A 862 52.32 21.31 -2.41
N LYS A 863 52.74 21.28 -1.14
CA LYS A 863 53.92 20.53 -0.67
C LYS A 863 53.75 19.02 -0.82
N ALA A 864 52.53 18.52 -0.60
CA ALA A 864 52.17 17.13 -0.88
C ALA A 864 52.02 16.83 -2.39
N ARG A 865 52.21 17.84 -3.25
CA ARG A 865 52.13 17.75 -4.72
C ARG A 865 50.77 17.23 -5.21
N ILE A 866 49.68 17.58 -4.52
CA ILE A 866 48.33 17.17 -4.92
C ILE A 866 47.89 17.95 -6.16
N PRO A 867 47.57 17.28 -7.28
CA PRO A 867 47.06 17.93 -8.49
C PRO A 867 45.67 18.56 -8.27
N VAL A 868 45.42 19.74 -8.83
CA VAL A 868 44.15 20.48 -8.69
C VAL A 868 43.66 21.06 -10.02
N ALA A 869 42.37 20.94 -10.32
CA ALA A 869 41.72 21.64 -11.43
C ALA A 869 40.43 22.34 -10.98
N LEU A 870 40.28 23.61 -11.31
CA LEU A 870 39.16 24.46 -10.86
C LEU A 870 38.50 25.14 -12.06
N ILE A 871 37.18 25.31 -12.02
CA ILE A 871 36.44 26.15 -12.97
C ILE A 871 35.68 27.24 -12.22
N HIS A 872 35.83 28.51 -12.61
CA HIS A 872 35.31 29.66 -11.85
C HIS A 872 34.95 30.82 -12.80
N GLY A 873 33.84 31.50 -12.55
CA GLY A 873 33.48 32.73 -13.24
C GLY A 873 34.23 33.96 -12.74
N ASP A 874 34.54 34.91 -13.63
CA ASP A 874 35.28 36.14 -13.30
C ASP A 874 34.46 37.23 -12.59
N VAL A 875 33.13 37.13 -12.60
CA VAL A 875 32.21 38.09 -11.96
C VAL A 875 31.35 37.45 -10.86
N ASP A 876 31.83 36.36 -10.26
CA ASP A 876 31.15 35.69 -9.14
C ASP A 876 31.16 36.59 -7.89
N LYS A 877 29.97 37.04 -7.48
CA LYS A 877 29.75 37.87 -6.28
C LYS A 877 29.42 37.04 -5.03
N VAL A 878 29.04 35.78 -5.18
CA VAL A 878 28.69 34.90 -4.06
C VAL A 878 29.94 34.21 -3.55
N VAL A 879 30.78 33.73 -4.46
CA VAL A 879 32.08 33.14 -4.19
C VAL A 879 33.10 33.95 -4.97
N PRO A 880 33.66 35.02 -4.41
CA PRO A 880 34.63 35.86 -5.12
C PRO A 880 35.83 35.05 -5.62
N LEU A 881 36.14 35.18 -6.92
CA LEU A 881 37.24 34.44 -7.56
C LEU A 881 38.57 34.74 -6.90
N ALA A 882 38.87 36.01 -6.62
CA ALA A 882 40.17 36.45 -6.12
C ALA A 882 40.51 35.80 -4.76
N GLU A 883 39.56 35.81 -3.82
CA GLU A 883 39.70 35.29 -2.46
C GLU A 883 39.62 33.76 -2.36
N ASN A 884 39.08 33.10 -3.39
CA ASN A 884 38.92 31.64 -3.41
C ASN A 884 39.87 30.99 -4.42
N SER A 885 39.43 30.73 -5.65
CA SER A 885 40.24 29.98 -6.63
C SER A 885 41.50 30.73 -7.08
N GLY A 886 41.45 32.07 -7.18
CA GLY A 886 42.61 32.90 -7.49
C GLY A 886 43.69 32.81 -6.42
N GLU A 887 43.31 32.95 -5.15
CA GLU A 887 44.20 32.79 -3.99
C GLU A 887 44.78 31.38 -3.89
N PHE A 888 43.96 30.34 -4.16
CA PHE A 888 44.43 28.95 -4.19
C PHE A 888 45.53 28.75 -5.25
N VAL A 889 45.36 29.31 -6.45
CA VAL A 889 46.37 29.30 -7.53
C VAL A 889 47.64 30.05 -7.12
N ARG A 890 47.50 31.24 -6.51
CA ARG A 890 48.64 32.04 -6.02
C ARG A 890 49.50 31.23 -5.05
N GLN A 891 48.89 30.54 -4.08
CA GLN A 891 49.63 29.73 -3.11
C GLN A 891 50.32 28.50 -3.73
N TYR A 892 49.73 27.87 -4.74
CA TYR A 892 50.37 26.80 -5.49
C TYR A 892 51.60 27.31 -6.27
N ARG A 893 51.50 28.49 -6.89
CA ARG A 893 52.63 29.15 -7.56
C ARG A 893 53.76 29.47 -6.58
N GLU A 894 53.44 30.06 -5.43
CA GLU A 894 54.42 30.40 -4.39
C GLU A 894 55.08 29.17 -3.77
N SER A 895 54.39 28.03 -3.77
CA SER A 895 54.92 26.75 -3.31
C SER A 895 55.72 26.00 -4.40
N GLY A 896 55.94 26.59 -5.58
CA GLY A 896 56.64 25.93 -6.70
C GLY A 896 55.86 24.78 -7.34
N ALA A 897 54.55 24.73 -7.13
CA ALA A 897 53.64 23.67 -7.58
C ALA A 897 52.72 24.15 -8.71
N GLU A 898 53.08 25.22 -9.43
CA GLU A 898 52.25 25.81 -10.49
C GLU A 898 51.85 24.81 -11.58
N SER A 899 52.74 23.88 -11.94
CA SER A 899 52.44 22.84 -12.93
C SER A 899 51.39 21.80 -12.48
N LEU A 900 51.00 21.82 -11.21
CA LEU A 900 50.01 20.92 -10.63
C LEU A 900 48.63 21.55 -10.47
N ILE A 901 48.47 22.84 -10.79
CA ILE A 901 47.17 23.52 -10.67
C ILE A 901 46.70 24.11 -12.00
N ARG A 902 45.41 23.94 -12.28
CA ARG A 902 44.74 24.50 -13.44
C ARG A 902 43.49 25.27 -13.02
N LEU A 903 43.33 26.50 -13.53
CA LEU A 903 42.13 27.32 -13.31
C LEU A 903 41.51 27.71 -14.65
N ILE A 904 40.29 27.25 -14.90
CA ILE A 904 39.46 27.59 -16.04
C ILE A 904 38.59 28.78 -15.65
N VAL A 905 38.83 29.94 -16.26
CA VAL A 905 38.04 31.15 -15.98
C VAL A 905 36.97 31.35 -17.06
N LEU A 906 35.70 31.33 -16.67
CA LEU A 906 34.59 31.61 -17.57
C LEU A 906 34.26 33.12 -17.55
N GLN A 907 34.50 33.78 -18.68
CA GLN A 907 34.33 35.23 -18.82
C GLN A 907 32.86 35.65 -18.74
N GLY A 908 32.59 36.73 -18.00
CA GLY A 908 31.25 37.29 -17.78
C GLY A 908 30.31 36.41 -16.95
N GLN A 909 30.82 35.36 -16.30
CA GLN A 909 30.01 34.42 -15.52
C GLN A 909 30.15 34.66 -14.02
N GLY A 910 29.02 34.64 -13.30
CA GLY A 910 28.98 34.67 -11.83
C GLY A 910 28.48 33.35 -11.24
N HIS A 911 28.06 33.36 -9.96
CA HIS A 911 27.49 32.19 -9.29
C HIS A 911 26.16 31.77 -9.90
N SER A 912 26.22 30.97 -10.96
CA SER A 912 25.07 30.67 -11.80
C SER A 912 25.08 29.21 -12.22
N PHE A 913 23.96 28.79 -12.80
CA PHE A 913 23.81 27.48 -13.41
C PHE A 913 24.23 27.48 -14.89
N TYR A 914 25.13 28.38 -15.30
CA TYR A 914 25.65 28.39 -16.66
C TYR A 914 26.25 27.02 -16.99
N GLU A 915 25.78 26.42 -18.08
CA GLU A 915 26.05 25.03 -18.46
C GLU A 915 27.56 24.74 -18.58
N GLY A 916 28.35 25.72 -19.01
CA GLY A 916 29.80 25.61 -19.14
C GLY A 916 30.53 25.29 -17.83
N PHE A 917 29.94 25.58 -16.67
CA PHE A 917 30.49 25.16 -15.38
C PHE A 917 30.43 23.64 -15.17
N PHE A 918 29.39 22.99 -15.70
CA PHE A 918 29.09 21.59 -15.43
C PHE A 918 29.41 20.67 -16.61
N GLN A 919 29.58 21.24 -17.80
CA GLN A 919 29.95 20.53 -19.02
C GLN A 919 31.38 20.81 -19.47
N SER A 920 32.29 20.93 -18.51
CA SER A 920 33.73 21.08 -18.77
C SER A 920 34.39 19.72 -18.96
N GLN A 921 34.67 19.37 -20.22
CA GLN A 921 35.41 18.14 -20.56
C GLN A 921 36.80 18.14 -19.92
N GLU A 922 37.45 19.29 -19.89
CA GLU A 922 38.76 19.46 -19.30
C GLU A 922 38.78 19.10 -17.80
N LEU A 923 37.78 19.54 -17.04
CA LEU A 923 37.65 19.22 -15.61
C LEU A 923 37.36 17.73 -15.40
N VAL A 924 36.54 17.15 -16.28
CA VAL A 924 36.17 15.73 -16.24
C VAL A 924 37.36 14.83 -16.53
N ASP A 925 38.13 15.13 -17.58
CA ASP A 925 39.31 14.35 -17.98
C ASP A 925 40.36 14.33 -16.87
N PHE A 926 40.56 15.48 -16.22
CA PHE A 926 41.43 15.60 -15.07
C PHE A 926 40.99 14.68 -13.93
N ALA A 927 39.72 14.74 -13.54
CA ALA A 927 39.18 13.93 -12.44
C ALA A 927 39.29 12.41 -12.73
N ILE A 928 38.97 12.00 -13.96
CA ILE A 928 39.07 10.60 -14.41
C ILE A 928 40.52 10.12 -14.35
N SER A 929 41.46 10.91 -14.89
CA SER A 929 42.88 10.57 -14.93
C SER A 929 43.42 10.33 -13.52
N HIS A 930 43.16 11.25 -12.59
CA HIS A 930 43.66 11.15 -11.23
C HIS A 930 42.95 10.08 -10.40
N ALA A 931 41.64 9.88 -10.56
CA ALA A 931 40.95 8.77 -9.90
C ALA A 931 41.51 7.41 -10.34
N ARG A 932 41.85 7.25 -11.62
CA ARG A 932 42.50 6.03 -12.15
C ARG A 932 43.93 5.86 -11.66
N GLN A 933 44.72 6.93 -11.60
CA GLN A 933 46.07 6.89 -11.01
C GLN A 933 46.03 6.48 -9.54
N GLY A 934 45.03 6.95 -8.78
CA GLY A 934 44.83 6.56 -7.39
C GLY A 934 44.52 5.07 -7.19
N ALA A 935 44.08 4.39 -8.24
CA ALA A 935 43.84 2.94 -8.27
C ALA A 935 45.06 2.12 -8.73
N GLN A 936 46.12 2.76 -9.22
CA GLN A 936 47.38 2.08 -9.56
C GLN A 936 48.23 1.91 -8.30
N ARG A 937 48.84 0.73 -8.13
CA ARG A 937 49.68 0.39 -6.97
C ARG A 937 50.99 1.17 -6.96
#